data_AF-A0A7C5MYJ4-F1
#
_entry.id   AF-A0A7C5MYJ4-F1
#
_cell.length_a   1.000
_cell.length_b   1.000
_cell.length_c   1.000
_cell.angle_alpha   90.00
_cell.angle_beta   90.00
_cell.angle_gamma   90.00
#
_symmetry.space_group_name_H-M   'P 1'
#
loop_
_entity.id
_entity.type
_entity.pdbx_description
1 polymer ?
#
loop_
_entity_poly.entity_id
_entity_poly.type
_entity_poly.pdbx_seq_one_letter_code
_entity_poly.pdbx_strand_id
1 'polypeptide(L)'
;MAYTEYHIDRRYKLFGKFYHAPVDGQNSNPFLAAHRTFMAAAADAPTTHHLSKFNKLDALGIFAADSNDDKYIPLNAHLVIPDDESTEPYPLAVFIHGQALSYFENDQPITEVKSYRGYRYLQRYLADRGVASVSVNINVVSFLAAGDPSFEKHERFQIAQLVLAMLFQVAGTATTNNQPVFLKKSDDTLAALQDALALEGTFSSRSSETRLRNLQAGIAGKLSFTNLGFMGHSRGGGTVHVIEPFFSARVGTAPSNYATPGPGSPGRRIDITHGFYNGLTINTNNSNSTHPHLYHYMMDLMDLMGAPTMQMVKIVVGLQPDSNIILLNSPTTFYLVLASSHDADVQEGSFNSFDNANCPKAMIFSHGASHGRFNTVWRRLRYIRRAINRQLLCQSPIRMLSNRGHEELAKATVGNAFLATQLGEAHRFLFFTGEQRAPALHQDVERAWKFSYPFTASPAMKVLDATAIRSSNLTTSSSITPLAISHLDSEQVNGHDNYANATPVKAFTRPGTDNMVIRIPIVSGDHLVTCSHFSFRYTKKYDAHRSNARRQADLRNYTLRLKSGPNLIGAEIAGADVASLHHKAYPTKDLDGNTCEEDTVIVMQTAEVPLAQFLPEGQPVTDLNQVTSIEIQLEGVANASGDETWYFVDFVLSKRVIAAAPQGFAIP
;
A
#
# COMPACT_ATOMS: atom_id res chain seq x y z
N MET A 1 -13.74 10.40 -21.55
CA MET A 1 -13.06 11.53 -22.22
C MET A 1 -12.10 10.95 -23.25
N ALA A 2 -11.54 11.75 -24.16
CA ALA A 2 -10.40 11.27 -24.93
C ALA A 2 -9.16 11.22 -24.01
N TYR A 3 -8.18 10.35 -24.31
CA TYR A 3 -6.91 10.27 -23.60
C TYR A 3 -5.81 9.76 -24.54
N THR A 4 -4.58 10.24 -24.34
CA THR A 4 -3.41 9.83 -25.11
C THR A 4 -2.59 8.82 -24.31
N GLU A 5 -2.14 7.75 -24.99
CA GLU A 5 -1.27 6.72 -24.42
C GLU A 5 0.15 6.80 -24.99
N TYR A 6 1.15 6.99 -24.12
CA TYR A 6 2.57 6.93 -24.47
C TYR A 6 3.20 5.64 -23.95
N HIS A 7 3.63 4.78 -24.86
CA HIS A 7 4.40 3.58 -24.53
C HIS A 7 5.90 3.88 -24.52
N ILE A 8 6.40 4.39 -23.39
CA ILE A 8 7.82 4.65 -23.16
C ILE A 8 8.52 3.29 -23.05
N ASP A 9 9.01 2.77 -24.18
CA ASP A 9 9.73 1.50 -24.24
C ASP A 9 11.11 1.71 -24.86
N ARG A 10 11.83 0.62 -25.15
CA ARG A 10 13.17 0.66 -25.76
C ARG A 10 13.28 1.53 -27.02
N ARG A 11 12.18 1.84 -27.70
CA ARG A 11 12.17 2.73 -28.88
C ARG A 11 12.41 4.20 -28.53
N TYR A 12 12.17 4.61 -27.29
CA TYR A 12 12.54 5.94 -26.79
C TYR A 12 14.02 6.01 -26.41
N LYS A 13 14.67 4.85 -26.18
CA LYS A 13 16.08 4.73 -25.80
C LYS A 13 16.46 5.62 -24.60
N LEU A 14 15.58 5.73 -23.61
CA LEU A 14 15.77 6.50 -22.39
C LEU A 14 16.34 5.61 -21.28
N PHE A 15 17.42 6.08 -20.68
CA PHE A 15 18.15 5.37 -19.63
C PHE A 15 18.42 6.31 -18.44
N GLY A 16 18.46 5.73 -17.23
CA GLY A 16 18.77 6.44 -16.00
C GLY A 16 19.97 5.82 -15.29
N LYS A 17 20.74 6.65 -14.59
CA LYS A 17 21.80 6.13 -13.71
C LYS A 17 21.16 5.45 -12.52
N PHE A 18 21.55 4.20 -12.26
CA PHE A 18 20.98 3.39 -11.20
C PHE A 18 22.03 3.11 -10.13
N TYR A 19 21.61 3.21 -8.88
CA TYR A 19 22.48 2.94 -7.74
C TYR A 19 22.04 1.64 -7.09
N HIS A 20 22.80 0.58 -7.33
CA HIS A 20 22.58 -0.69 -6.66
C HIS A 20 23.27 -0.67 -5.30
N ALA A 21 22.53 -0.97 -4.22
CA ALA A 21 23.14 -1.08 -2.90
C ALA A 21 24.19 -2.21 -2.92
N PRO A 22 25.35 -2.02 -2.29
CA PRO A 22 26.40 -3.02 -2.29
C PRO A 22 26.05 -4.31 -1.56
N VAL A 23 26.59 -5.42 -2.08
CA VAL A 23 26.30 -6.79 -1.62
C VAL A 23 27.09 -7.17 -0.36
N ASP A 24 28.24 -6.54 -0.13
CA ASP A 24 29.27 -6.95 0.85
C ASP A 24 29.62 -5.87 1.88
N GLY A 25 28.85 -4.78 1.95
CA GLY A 25 29.16 -3.62 2.80
C GLY A 25 30.31 -2.75 2.29
N GLN A 26 31.04 -3.18 1.26
CA GLN A 26 31.97 -2.33 0.51
C GLN A 26 31.16 -1.67 -0.60
N ASN A 27 31.34 -0.38 -0.91
CA ASN A 27 30.47 0.41 -1.79
C ASN A 27 30.40 -0.02 -3.30
N SER A 28 30.39 -1.31 -3.60
CA SER A 28 30.39 -1.95 -4.92
C SER A 28 29.03 -1.81 -5.63
N ASN A 29 28.96 -1.07 -6.73
CA ASN A 29 27.77 -0.92 -7.56
C ASN A 29 28.09 -1.53 -8.93
N PRO A 30 27.52 -2.69 -9.34
CA PRO A 30 27.85 -3.33 -10.62
C PRO A 30 27.55 -2.45 -11.84
N PHE A 31 26.79 -1.37 -11.69
CA PHE A 31 26.58 -0.40 -12.77
C PHE A 31 27.81 0.48 -13.03
N LEU A 32 28.77 0.57 -12.10
CA LEU A 32 30.03 1.29 -12.29
C LEU A 32 31.12 0.33 -12.78
N ALA A 33 31.82 0.69 -13.86
CA ALA A 33 32.83 -0.19 -14.46
C ALA A 33 33.94 -0.57 -13.47
N ALA A 34 34.44 0.41 -12.71
CA ALA A 34 35.47 0.20 -11.69
C ALA A 34 35.04 -0.80 -10.60
N HIS A 35 33.74 -0.86 -10.27
CA HIS A 35 33.24 -1.72 -9.20
C HIS A 35 32.98 -3.15 -9.71
N ARG A 36 32.70 -3.35 -11.00
CA ARG A 36 32.58 -4.70 -11.58
C ARG A 36 33.88 -5.49 -11.50
N THR A 37 35.02 -4.85 -11.74
CA THR A 37 36.33 -5.50 -11.61
C THR A 37 36.58 -5.95 -10.17
N PHE A 38 36.18 -5.13 -9.19
CA PHE A 38 36.26 -5.49 -7.78
C PHE A 38 35.34 -6.67 -7.44
N MET A 39 34.07 -6.63 -7.84
CA MET A 39 33.11 -7.72 -7.62
C MET A 39 33.53 -9.03 -8.28
N ALA A 40 34.17 -8.99 -9.46
CA ALA A 40 34.68 -10.18 -10.13
C ALA A 40 35.87 -10.81 -9.40
N ALA A 41 36.61 -10.04 -8.59
CA ALA A 41 37.70 -10.52 -7.75
C ALA A 41 37.21 -11.01 -6.37
N ALA A 42 36.03 -10.57 -5.93
CA ALA A 42 35.41 -11.06 -4.70
C ALA A 42 34.94 -12.52 -4.90
N ALA A 43 35.48 -13.44 -4.10
CA ALA A 43 35.22 -14.87 -4.21
C ALA A 43 33.98 -15.35 -3.44
N ASP A 44 33.14 -14.44 -2.92
CA ASP A 44 31.95 -14.82 -2.16
C ASP A 44 30.75 -15.13 -3.08
N ALA A 45 29.94 -16.11 -2.64
CA ALA A 45 28.83 -16.62 -3.43
C ALA A 45 27.73 -15.57 -3.71
N PRO A 46 27.32 -14.70 -2.76
CA PRO A 46 26.34 -13.64 -3.03
C PRO A 46 26.78 -12.69 -4.14
N THR A 47 28.00 -12.16 -4.07
CA THR A 47 28.54 -11.24 -5.09
C THR A 47 28.60 -11.92 -6.46
N THR A 48 29.05 -13.17 -6.51
CA THR A 48 29.11 -13.97 -7.75
C THR A 48 27.72 -14.16 -8.36
N HIS A 49 26.70 -14.43 -7.55
CA HIS A 49 25.33 -14.62 -8.01
C HIS A 49 24.73 -13.33 -8.60
N HIS A 50 24.90 -12.20 -7.91
CA HIS A 50 24.44 -10.89 -8.40
C HIS A 50 25.14 -10.47 -9.69
N LEU A 51 26.48 -10.60 -9.74
CA LEU A 51 27.26 -10.29 -10.94
C LEU A 51 26.87 -11.19 -12.12
N SER A 52 26.58 -12.48 -11.87
CA SER A 52 26.09 -13.41 -12.89
C SER A 52 24.77 -12.94 -13.51
N LYS A 53 23.80 -12.54 -12.69
CA LYS A 53 22.53 -11.98 -13.18
C LYS A 53 22.72 -10.67 -13.94
N PHE A 54 23.58 -9.79 -13.43
CA PHE A 54 23.92 -8.54 -14.09
C PHE A 54 24.49 -8.81 -15.48
N ASN A 55 25.50 -9.68 -15.58
CA ASN A 55 26.13 -10.06 -16.84
C ASN A 55 25.14 -10.71 -17.81
N LYS A 56 24.19 -11.52 -17.32
CA LYS A 56 23.09 -12.06 -18.16
C LYS A 56 22.26 -10.94 -18.78
N LEU A 57 21.89 -9.90 -18.02
CA LEU A 57 21.14 -8.76 -18.54
C LEU A 57 21.97 -7.89 -19.50
N ASP A 58 23.25 -7.69 -19.21
CA ASP A 58 24.16 -6.94 -20.09
C ASP A 58 24.34 -7.65 -21.43
N ALA A 59 24.53 -8.97 -21.42
CA ALA A 59 24.63 -9.80 -22.63
C ALA A 59 23.36 -9.77 -23.51
N LEU A 60 22.21 -9.47 -22.91
CA LEU A 60 20.93 -9.27 -23.63
C LEU A 60 20.74 -7.84 -24.17
N GLY A 61 21.73 -6.96 -23.97
CA GLY A 61 21.66 -5.55 -24.37
C GLY A 61 20.55 -4.79 -23.64
N ILE A 62 20.25 -5.18 -22.39
CA ILE A 62 19.26 -4.47 -21.56
C ILE A 62 19.80 -3.10 -21.15
N PHE A 63 21.08 -3.04 -20.78
CA PHE A 63 21.74 -1.81 -20.36
C PHE A 63 22.28 -1.02 -21.54
N ALA A 64 22.41 0.30 -21.35
CA ALA A 64 23.29 1.11 -22.17
C ALA A 64 24.58 1.41 -21.40
N ALA A 65 25.68 1.56 -22.12
CA ALA A 65 26.98 1.91 -21.54
C ALA A 65 27.40 3.30 -22.02
N ASP A 66 28.03 4.09 -21.16
CA ASP A 66 28.72 5.32 -21.58
C ASP A 66 30.19 5.04 -21.99
N SER A 67 30.97 6.10 -22.23
CA SER A 67 32.38 5.99 -22.62
C SER A 67 33.29 5.38 -21.55
N ASN A 68 32.86 5.35 -20.29
CA ASN A 68 33.57 4.73 -19.19
C ASN A 68 33.10 3.29 -18.93
N ASP A 69 32.22 2.76 -19.78
CA ASP A 69 31.49 1.50 -19.59
C ASP A 69 30.57 1.51 -18.34
N ASP A 70 30.22 2.68 -17.80
CA ASP A 70 29.19 2.74 -16.76
C ASP A 70 27.83 2.39 -17.37
N LYS A 71 27.09 1.50 -16.71
CA LYS A 71 25.83 0.96 -17.20
C LYS A 71 24.65 1.78 -16.70
N TYR A 72 23.65 1.92 -17.55
CA TYR A 72 22.41 2.64 -17.29
C TYR A 72 21.21 1.72 -17.52
N ILE A 73 20.18 1.88 -16.69
CA ILE A 73 18.98 1.04 -16.72
C ILE A 73 17.92 1.66 -17.65
N PRO A 74 17.20 0.87 -18.47
CA PRO A 74 16.14 1.40 -19.32
C PRO A 74 14.94 1.86 -18.49
N LEU A 75 14.41 3.04 -18.79
CA LEU A 75 13.26 3.64 -18.11
C LEU A 75 11.95 3.33 -18.84
N ASN A 76 11.59 2.05 -18.88
CA ASN A 76 10.37 1.60 -19.52
C ASN A 76 9.13 1.97 -18.69
N ALA A 77 8.11 2.57 -19.29
CA ALA A 77 6.85 2.94 -18.65
C ALA A 77 5.66 2.98 -19.64
N HIS A 78 4.45 3.03 -19.11
CA HIS A 78 3.23 3.32 -19.87
C HIS A 78 2.51 4.50 -19.24
N LEU A 79 2.50 5.63 -19.95
CA LEU A 79 1.89 6.88 -19.53
C LEU A 79 0.54 7.07 -20.24
N VAL A 80 -0.46 7.49 -19.49
CA VAL A 80 -1.80 7.81 -19.98
C VAL A 80 -2.18 9.19 -19.44
N ILE A 81 -2.58 10.10 -20.33
CA ILE A 81 -2.91 11.49 -20.00
C ILE A 81 -4.29 11.80 -20.57
N PRO A 82 -5.18 12.47 -19.81
CA PRO A 82 -6.42 13.01 -20.38
C PRO A 82 -6.15 13.93 -21.59
N ASP A 83 -7.02 13.87 -22.61
CA ASP A 83 -6.94 14.71 -23.82
C ASP A 83 -8.00 15.82 -23.83
N ASP A 84 -8.30 16.41 -22.67
CA ASP A 84 -9.16 17.59 -22.65
C ASP A 84 -8.32 18.88 -22.84
N GLU A 85 -9.02 19.99 -23.08
CA GLU A 85 -8.41 21.31 -23.25
C GLU A 85 -8.12 22.00 -21.90
N SER A 86 -8.01 21.26 -20.80
CA SER A 86 -7.67 21.81 -19.49
C SER A 86 -6.33 22.55 -19.55
N THR A 87 -6.35 23.78 -19.04
CA THR A 87 -5.16 24.57 -18.79
C THR A 87 -4.49 24.20 -17.47
N GLU A 88 -5.20 23.49 -16.59
CA GLU A 88 -4.68 23.04 -15.30
C GLU A 88 -3.94 21.70 -15.45
N PRO A 89 -2.74 21.56 -14.85
CA PRO A 89 -2.02 20.29 -14.85
C PRO A 89 -2.78 19.20 -14.09
N TYR A 90 -2.88 18.00 -14.67
CA TYR A 90 -3.57 16.87 -14.03
C TYR A 90 -2.76 16.28 -12.89
N PRO A 91 -3.40 15.82 -11.80
CA PRO A 91 -2.75 14.96 -10.82
C PRO A 91 -2.12 13.73 -11.47
N LEU A 92 -1.01 13.24 -10.89
CA LEU A 92 -0.26 12.11 -11.45
C LEU A 92 -0.30 10.90 -10.52
N ALA A 93 -0.85 9.79 -11.01
CA ALA A 93 -0.82 8.49 -10.35
C ALA A 93 0.36 7.63 -10.87
N VAL A 94 1.19 7.11 -9.97
CA VAL A 94 2.38 6.32 -10.29
C VAL A 94 2.17 4.87 -9.88
N PHE A 95 2.15 3.96 -10.85
CA PHE A 95 1.91 2.53 -10.62
C PHE A 95 3.21 1.73 -10.70
N ILE A 96 3.61 1.15 -9.58
CA ILE A 96 4.76 0.27 -9.43
C ILE A 96 4.24 -1.17 -9.39
N HIS A 97 4.40 -1.93 -10.48
CA HIS A 97 4.01 -3.33 -10.48
C HIS A 97 4.96 -4.18 -9.62
N GLY A 98 4.57 -5.37 -9.19
CA GLY A 98 5.46 -6.28 -8.46
C GLY A 98 6.33 -7.15 -9.36
N GLN A 99 6.98 -8.16 -8.78
CA GLN A 99 7.75 -9.14 -9.55
C GLN A 99 6.80 -10.19 -10.13
N ALA A 100 6.57 -10.12 -11.43
CA ALA A 100 6.35 -11.35 -12.20
C ALA A 100 7.72 -11.98 -12.49
N LEU A 101 7.78 -13.27 -12.79
CA LEU A 101 8.98 -13.93 -13.35
C LEU A 101 9.37 -13.14 -14.61
N SER A 102 10.28 -12.20 -14.44
CA SER A 102 10.43 -11.04 -15.34
C SER A 102 11.30 -11.39 -16.54
N TYR A 103 12.15 -12.39 -16.31
CA TYR A 103 13.16 -12.97 -17.17
C TYR A 103 13.21 -14.46 -16.79
N PHE A 104 12.80 -15.36 -17.68
CA PHE A 104 12.73 -16.79 -17.39
C PHE A 104 14.14 -17.41 -17.37
N GLU A 105 14.45 -18.18 -16.33
CA GLU A 105 15.78 -18.79 -16.14
C GLU A 105 15.85 -20.26 -16.60
N ASN A 106 14.75 -20.84 -17.09
CA ASN A 106 14.66 -22.27 -17.45
C ASN A 106 14.91 -22.49 -18.96
N ASP A 107 16.14 -22.27 -19.44
CA ASP A 107 16.60 -22.58 -20.82
C ASP A 107 15.78 -21.96 -21.97
N GLN A 108 14.98 -20.93 -21.69
CA GLN A 108 14.22 -20.19 -22.69
C GLN A 108 14.82 -18.79 -22.87
N PRO A 109 14.70 -18.18 -24.06
CA PRO A 109 15.17 -16.81 -24.28
C PRO A 109 14.52 -15.87 -23.28
N ILE A 110 15.37 -15.21 -22.50
CA ILE A 110 15.00 -14.24 -21.48
C ILE A 110 14.20 -13.11 -22.16
N THR A 111 12.87 -13.16 -22.03
CA THR A 111 11.96 -12.16 -22.61
C THR A 111 11.33 -11.36 -21.50
N GLU A 112 11.53 -10.04 -21.56
CA GLU A 112 10.95 -9.09 -20.62
C GLU A 112 9.42 -9.14 -20.66
N VAL A 113 8.80 -9.54 -19.55
CA VAL A 113 7.34 -9.47 -19.39
C VAL A 113 6.93 -8.01 -19.21
N LYS A 114 6.15 -7.42 -20.12
CA LYS A 114 5.76 -5.99 -20.06
C LYS A 114 4.69 -5.70 -19.00
N SER A 115 4.94 -6.05 -17.74
CA SER A 115 4.06 -5.97 -16.57
C SER A 115 3.47 -4.58 -16.34
N TYR A 116 4.22 -3.52 -16.67
CA TYR A 116 3.77 -2.12 -16.61
C TYR A 116 2.57 -1.83 -17.54
N ARG A 117 2.25 -2.69 -18.51
CA ARG A 117 1.03 -2.58 -19.34
C ARG A 117 -0.19 -3.25 -18.70
N GLY A 118 -0.03 -3.83 -17.52
CA GLY A 118 -1.05 -4.60 -16.83
C GLY A 118 -2.25 -3.80 -16.35
N TYR A 119 -2.08 -2.50 -16.12
CA TYR A 119 -3.07 -1.62 -15.48
C TYR A 119 -3.80 -0.69 -16.45
N ARG A 120 -3.71 -0.92 -17.76
CA ARG A 120 -4.35 -0.05 -18.77
C ARG A 120 -5.83 0.23 -18.46
N TYR A 121 -6.58 -0.76 -17.97
CA TYR A 121 -7.99 -0.57 -17.61
C TYR A 121 -8.19 0.48 -16.50
N LEU A 122 -7.27 0.53 -15.53
CA LEU A 122 -7.32 1.46 -14.39
C LEU A 122 -6.77 2.82 -14.80
N GLN A 123 -5.67 2.85 -15.57
CA GLN A 123 -5.11 4.08 -16.11
C GLN A 123 -6.12 4.85 -16.98
N ARG A 124 -6.85 4.13 -17.84
CA ARG A 124 -7.94 4.71 -18.64
C ARG A 124 -9.10 5.20 -17.78
N TYR A 125 -9.50 4.42 -16.77
CA TYR A 125 -10.55 4.80 -15.84
C TYR A 125 -10.23 6.12 -15.10
N LEU A 126 -8.97 6.32 -14.72
CA LEU A 126 -8.45 7.53 -14.10
C LEU A 126 -8.37 8.70 -15.11
N ALA A 127 -7.83 8.45 -16.31
CA ALA A 127 -7.71 9.47 -17.34
C ALA A 127 -9.08 9.99 -17.80
N ASP A 128 -10.08 9.12 -17.87
CA ASP A 128 -11.48 9.47 -18.16
C ASP A 128 -12.11 10.43 -17.13
N ARG A 129 -11.42 10.69 -16.02
CA ARG A 129 -11.85 11.53 -14.89
C ARG A 129 -10.83 12.61 -14.54
N GLY A 130 -9.86 12.88 -15.41
CA GLY A 130 -8.90 13.98 -15.19
C GLY A 130 -7.71 13.63 -14.29
N VAL A 131 -7.35 12.34 -14.16
CA VAL A 131 -6.12 11.92 -13.47
C VAL A 131 -5.16 11.26 -14.48
N ALA A 132 -3.99 11.86 -14.66
CA ALA A 132 -2.91 11.26 -15.45
C ALA A 132 -2.28 10.09 -14.68
N SER A 133 -1.72 9.11 -15.40
CA SER A 133 -1.09 7.97 -14.75
C SER A 133 0.09 7.41 -15.51
N VAL A 134 1.14 7.01 -14.78
CA VAL A 134 2.31 6.32 -15.32
C VAL A 134 2.51 4.99 -14.62
N SER A 135 2.57 3.89 -15.37
CA SER A 135 2.98 2.59 -14.84
C SER A 135 4.42 2.29 -15.19
N VAL A 136 5.22 2.05 -14.16
CA VAL A 136 6.68 1.95 -14.22
C VAL A 136 7.11 0.49 -14.30
N ASN A 137 8.09 0.21 -15.13
CA ASN A 137 8.68 -1.11 -15.24
C ASN A 137 9.83 -1.32 -14.24
N ILE A 138 9.63 -2.20 -13.27
CA ILE A 138 10.66 -2.50 -12.27
C ILE A 138 11.31 -3.88 -12.44
N ASN A 139 11.00 -4.60 -13.53
CA ASN A 139 11.44 -5.99 -13.73
C ASN A 139 12.96 -6.18 -13.66
N VAL A 140 13.73 -5.21 -14.18
CA VAL A 140 15.20 -5.27 -14.16
C VAL A 140 15.69 -5.34 -12.72
N VAL A 141 15.19 -4.46 -11.85
CA VAL A 141 15.54 -4.45 -10.43
C VAL A 141 15.00 -5.67 -9.71
N SER A 142 13.76 -6.08 -9.98
CA SER A 142 13.20 -7.30 -9.38
C SER A 142 14.01 -8.54 -9.72
N PHE A 143 14.61 -8.62 -10.91
CA PHE A 143 15.46 -9.75 -11.29
C PHE A 143 16.82 -9.72 -10.59
N LEU A 144 17.47 -8.55 -10.56
CA LEU A 144 18.73 -8.38 -9.85
C LEU A 144 18.55 -8.74 -8.37
N ALA A 145 17.52 -8.20 -7.71
CA ALA A 145 17.20 -8.45 -6.31
C ALA A 145 16.62 -9.85 -6.00
N ALA A 146 16.29 -10.68 -6.99
CA ALA A 146 15.58 -11.94 -6.74
C ALA A 146 16.40 -12.91 -5.84
N GLY A 147 15.86 -13.30 -4.69
CA GLY A 147 16.56 -14.18 -3.75
C GLY A 147 17.43 -13.44 -2.74
N ASP A 148 17.32 -12.12 -2.66
CA ASP A 148 18.02 -11.33 -1.65
C ASP A 148 17.07 -10.35 -0.91
N PRO A 149 16.58 -10.73 0.29
CA PRO A 149 15.51 -10.00 0.98
C PRO A 149 15.94 -8.61 1.48
N SER A 150 17.23 -8.34 1.66
CA SER A 150 17.73 -7.02 2.09
C SER A 150 17.78 -5.96 0.97
N PHE A 151 17.55 -6.35 -0.29
CA PHE A 151 17.85 -5.54 -1.48
C PHE A 151 16.61 -5.08 -2.26
N GLU A 152 15.41 -5.29 -1.72
CA GLU A 152 14.21 -5.29 -2.58
C GLU A 152 13.50 -3.95 -2.71
N LYS A 153 13.44 -3.11 -1.66
CA LYS A 153 12.40 -2.06 -1.61
C LYS A 153 12.86 -0.70 -2.13
N HIS A 154 14.02 -0.22 -1.70
CA HIS A 154 14.48 1.13 -2.01
C HIS A 154 14.91 1.28 -3.47
N GLU A 155 15.56 0.25 -4.02
CA GLU A 155 15.99 0.12 -5.40
C GLU A 155 14.81 0.15 -6.38
N ARG A 156 13.71 -0.50 -6.03
CA ARG A 156 12.49 -0.46 -6.86
C ARG A 156 11.88 0.93 -6.86
N PHE A 157 11.89 1.60 -5.72
CA PHE A 157 11.39 2.96 -5.62
C PHE A 157 12.27 3.93 -6.42
N GLN A 158 13.59 3.70 -6.43
CA GLN A 158 14.52 4.49 -7.24
C GLN A 158 14.14 4.49 -8.73
N ILE A 159 13.66 3.37 -9.29
CA ILE A 159 13.19 3.35 -10.69
C ILE A 159 11.97 4.24 -10.89
N ALA A 160 11.01 4.21 -9.95
CA ALA A 160 9.85 5.09 -10.01
C ALA A 160 10.25 6.57 -9.92
N GLN A 161 11.22 6.89 -9.06
CA GLN A 161 11.79 8.24 -8.96
C GLN A 161 12.52 8.66 -10.23
N LEU A 162 13.33 7.79 -10.83
CA LEU A 162 13.99 8.05 -12.11
C LEU A 162 12.95 8.32 -13.21
N VAL A 163 11.86 7.55 -13.27
CA VAL A 163 10.78 7.83 -14.23
C VAL A 163 10.10 9.17 -13.94
N LEU A 164 9.82 9.51 -12.68
CA LEU A 164 9.22 10.79 -12.32
C LEU A 164 10.13 11.98 -12.67
N ALA A 165 11.40 11.91 -12.32
CA ALA A 165 12.40 12.93 -12.63
C ALA A 165 12.59 13.07 -14.16
N MET A 166 12.54 11.97 -14.91
CA MET A 166 12.57 12.01 -16.37
C MET A 166 11.33 12.69 -16.95
N LEU A 167 10.12 12.37 -16.44
CA LEU A 167 8.89 13.05 -16.87
C LEU A 167 8.92 14.54 -16.52
N PHE A 168 9.45 14.90 -15.36
CA PHE A 168 9.65 16.30 -14.95
C PHE A 168 10.54 17.04 -15.94
N GLN A 169 11.71 16.49 -16.27
CA GLN A 169 12.59 17.10 -17.28
C GLN A 169 11.94 17.20 -18.67
N VAL A 170 11.26 16.14 -19.12
CA VAL A 170 10.58 16.13 -20.43
C VAL A 170 9.42 17.13 -20.49
N ALA A 171 8.74 17.39 -19.37
CA ALA A 171 7.68 18.39 -19.28
C ALA A 171 8.17 19.84 -19.35
N GLY A 172 9.51 20.06 -19.42
CA GLY A 172 10.10 21.39 -19.60
C GLY A 172 10.15 22.23 -18.32
N THR A 173 9.95 21.63 -17.15
CA THR A 173 10.18 22.30 -15.87
C THR A 173 11.69 22.39 -15.64
N ALA A 174 12.25 23.59 -15.81
CA ALA A 174 13.69 23.85 -15.87
C ALA A 174 14.45 23.25 -14.67
N THR A 175 15.60 22.63 -14.94
CA THR A 175 16.56 22.21 -13.93
C THR A 175 17.78 23.09 -14.05
N THR A 176 18.16 23.79 -12.98
CA THR A 176 19.24 24.78 -13.01
C THR A 176 20.65 24.19 -12.94
N ASN A 177 20.80 22.86 -12.80
CA ASN A 177 22.08 22.23 -12.51
C ASN A 177 22.42 21.13 -13.54
N ASN A 178 23.57 21.29 -14.21
CA ASN A 178 24.18 20.47 -15.27
C ASN A 178 24.47 18.98 -14.92
N GLN A 179 23.55 18.23 -14.33
CA GLN A 179 23.77 16.80 -14.08
C GLN A 179 22.95 15.93 -15.04
N PRO A 180 23.59 15.15 -15.93
CA PRO A 180 22.91 14.19 -16.78
C PRO A 180 22.43 13.02 -15.92
N VAL A 181 21.25 13.16 -15.33
CA VAL A 181 20.55 12.05 -14.65
C VAL A 181 20.02 11.05 -15.70
N PHE A 182 19.72 11.54 -16.90
CA PHE A 182 19.10 10.79 -17.98
C PHE A 182 19.89 10.89 -19.26
N LEU A 183 20.09 9.73 -19.89
CA LEU A 183 20.79 9.61 -21.14
C LEU A 183 19.86 9.02 -22.20
N LYS A 184 19.92 9.59 -23.40
CA LYS A 184 19.29 9.05 -24.60
C LYS A 184 20.37 8.41 -25.47
N LYS A 185 20.14 7.18 -25.95
CA LYS A 185 21.07 6.52 -26.88
C LYS A 185 20.78 6.94 -28.34
N SER A 186 21.66 7.74 -28.96
CA SER A 186 21.65 8.02 -30.41
C SER A 186 22.82 7.31 -31.07
N ASP A 187 22.58 6.47 -32.08
CA ASP A 187 23.63 5.86 -32.94
C ASP A 187 24.94 5.53 -32.20
N ASP A 188 24.80 4.72 -31.14
CA ASP A 188 25.84 4.21 -30.23
C ASP A 188 26.44 5.16 -29.17
N THR A 189 26.05 6.43 -29.12
CA THR A 189 26.43 7.35 -28.05
C THR A 189 25.28 7.67 -27.10
N LEU A 190 25.60 7.86 -25.83
CA LEU A 190 24.67 8.38 -24.83
C LEU A 190 24.81 9.89 -24.75
N ALA A 191 23.71 10.62 -24.96
CA ALA A 191 23.65 12.07 -24.85
C ALA A 191 22.73 12.48 -23.69
N ALA A 192 22.99 13.62 -23.06
CA ALA A 192 22.12 14.16 -22.03
C ALA A 192 20.70 14.41 -22.61
N LEU A 193 19.68 14.11 -21.81
CA LEU A 193 18.29 14.24 -22.25
C LEU A 193 17.94 15.67 -22.72
N GLN A 194 18.46 16.69 -22.05
CA GLN A 194 18.23 18.09 -22.40
C GLN A 194 18.87 18.46 -23.74
N ASP A 195 20.10 18.02 -23.99
CA ASP A 195 20.76 18.21 -25.28
C ASP A 195 19.93 17.57 -26.39
N ALA A 196 19.44 16.34 -26.17
CA ALA A 196 18.59 15.65 -27.12
C ALA A 196 17.27 16.37 -27.42
N LEU A 197 16.69 17.07 -26.44
CA LEU A 197 15.50 17.90 -26.61
C LEU A 197 15.82 19.24 -27.31
N ALA A 198 17.04 19.76 -27.14
CA ALA A 198 17.52 20.99 -27.76
C ALA A 198 17.99 20.82 -29.22
N LEU A 199 18.34 19.60 -29.66
CA LEU A 199 18.85 19.34 -31.01
C LEU A 199 17.92 19.83 -32.14
N GLU A 200 18.30 20.91 -32.82
CA GLU A 200 17.58 21.39 -34.00
C GLU A 200 17.80 20.47 -35.22
N GLY A 201 16.76 20.25 -36.03
CA GLY A 201 16.87 19.45 -37.26
C GLY A 201 15.60 18.73 -37.67
N THR A 202 15.58 18.23 -38.90
CA THR A 202 14.51 17.35 -39.40
C THR A 202 14.81 15.90 -39.07
N PHE A 203 13.98 15.29 -38.22
CA PHE A 203 14.11 13.89 -37.84
C PHE A 203 13.08 13.03 -38.59
N SER A 204 13.41 11.77 -38.84
CA SER A 204 12.42 10.84 -39.42
C SER A 204 11.27 10.62 -38.45
N SER A 205 10.05 10.45 -38.95
CA SER A 205 8.85 10.24 -38.13
C SER A 205 8.92 9.02 -37.19
N ARG A 206 9.87 8.10 -37.43
CA ARG A 206 10.08 6.89 -36.63
C ARG A 206 11.23 7.00 -35.62
N SER A 207 12.04 8.06 -35.72
CA SER A 207 13.22 8.32 -34.88
C SER A 207 12.88 8.43 -33.38
N SER A 208 13.88 8.23 -32.53
CA SER A 208 13.72 8.41 -31.07
C SER A 208 13.50 9.88 -30.69
N GLU A 209 14.08 10.78 -31.47
CA GLU A 209 14.02 12.24 -31.39
C GLU A 209 12.59 12.72 -31.63
N THR A 210 11.97 12.29 -32.72
CA THR A 210 10.56 12.62 -33.00
C THR A 210 9.64 12.09 -31.91
N ARG A 211 9.87 10.85 -31.43
CA ARG A 211 9.07 10.28 -30.33
C ARG A 211 9.22 11.08 -29.04
N LEU A 212 10.44 11.47 -28.71
CA LEU A 212 10.74 12.24 -27.50
C LEU A 212 10.14 13.65 -27.58
N ARG A 213 10.22 14.32 -28.74
CA ARG A 213 9.55 15.61 -28.97
C ARG A 213 8.03 15.51 -28.90
N ASN A 214 7.45 14.45 -29.46
CA ASN A 214 6.01 14.20 -29.36
C ASN A 214 5.60 13.93 -27.91
N LEU A 215 6.42 13.23 -27.13
CA LEU A 215 6.19 13.06 -25.70
C LEU A 215 6.28 14.41 -24.97
N GLN A 216 7.33 15.19 -25.18
CA GLN A 216 7.48 16.53 -24.59
C GLN A 216 6.27 17.41 -24.90
N ALA A 217 5.91 17.57 -26.18
CA ALA A 217 4.74 18.35 -26.59
C ALA A 217 3.43 17.81 -25.98
N GLY A 218 3.36 16.49 -25.81
CA GLY A 218 2.24 15.80 -25.21
C GLY A 218 2.06 16.00 -23.71
N ILE A 219 3.13 16.32 -22.98
CA ILE A 219 3.11 16.38 -21.50
C ILE A 219 3.47 17.75 -20.92
N ALA A 220 4.07 18.65 -21.69
CA ALA A 220 4.46 19.98 -21.24
C ALA A 220 3.25 20.74 -20.66
N GLY A 221 3.37 21.17 -19.41
CA GLY A 221 2.30 21.85 -18.68
C GLY A 221 1.10 20.98 -18.28
N LYS A 222 1.06 19.68 -18.64
CA LYS A 222 -0.09 18.82 -18.39
C LYS A 222 -0.03 18.01 -17.09
N LEU A 223 1.13 17.88 -16.47
CA LEU A 223 1.32 17.00 -15.30
C LEU A 223 1.59 17.82 -14.03
N SER A 224 0.84 17.54 -12.97
CA SER A 224 1.04 18.11 -11.64
C SER A 224 1.97 17.22 -10.81
N PHE A 225 3.18 17.71 -10.54
CA PHE A 225 4.15 17.05 -9.67
C PHE A 225 3.96 17.38 -8.18
N THR A 226 2.96 18.21 -7.84
CA THR A 226 2.59 18.57 -6.46
C THR A 226 1.32 17.84 -5.97
N ASN A 227 0.71 17.03 -6.85
CA ASN A 227 -0.47 16.22 -6.55
C ASN A 227 -0.23 14.78 -7.03
N LEU A 228 0.65 14.08 -6.32
CA LEU A 228 1.10 12.73 -6.62
C LEU A 228 0.28 11.70 -5.85
N GLY A 229 0.08 10.55 -6.46
CA GLY A 229 -0.38 9.36 -5.75
C GLY A 229 0.36 8.13 -6.24
N PHE A 230 0.59 7.16 -5.35
CA PHE A 230 1.39 5.98 -5.64
C PHE A 230 0.57 4.73 -5.42
N MET A 231 0.67 3.79 -6.36
CA MET A 231 0.11 2.44 -6.23
C MET A 231 1.21 1.43 -6.44
N GLY A 232 1.38 0.53 -5.48
CA GLY A 232 2.26 -0.61 -5.58
C GLY A 232 1.48 -1.91 -5.63
N HIS A 233 1.92 -2.89 -6.43
CA HIS A 233 1.34 -4.24 -6.45
C HIS A 233 2.33 -5.30 -5.99
N SER A 234 1.94 -6.24 -5.11
CA SER A 234 2.84 -7.30 -4.61
C SER A 234 4.09 -6.65 -4.00
N ARG A 235 5.27 -7.04 -4.48
CA ARG A 235 6.56 -6.40 -4.25
C ARG A 235 6.62 -4.89 -4.50
N GLY A 236 5.86 -4.40 -5.48
CA GLY A 236 5.68 -2.96 -5.69
C GLY A 236 4.86 -2.32 -4.57
N GLY A 237 3.96 -3.08 -3.94
CA GLY A 237 3.23 -2.69 -2.74
C GLY A 237 4.17 -2.45 -1.57
N GLY A 238 5.05 -3.43 -1.28
CA GLY A 238 6.12 -3.24 -0.29
C GLY A 238 7.04 -2.05 -0.60
N THR A 239 7.29 -1.78 -1.90
CA THR A 239 8.04 -0.60 -2.34
C THR A 239 7.36 0.72 -1.98
N VAL A 240 6.05 0.87 -2.18
CA VAL A 240 5.36 2.14 -1.86
C VAL A 240 5.15 2.36 -0.36
N HIS A 241 5.32 1.33 0.47
CA HIS A 241 5.22 1.45 1.93
C HIS A 241 6.41 2.19 2.57
N VAL A 242 7.54 2.28 1.88
CA VAL A 242 8.74 3.00 2.33
C VAL A 242 8.84 4.37 1.65
N ILE A 243 7.72 4.95 1.22
CA ILE A 243 7.73 6.22 0.48
C ILE A 243 8.08 7.43 1.35
N GLU A 244 7.60 7.49 2.60
CA GLU A 244 7.74 8.69 3.45
C GLU A 244 9.19 9.12 3.69
N PRO A 245 10.14 8.21 4.00
CA PRO A 245 11.54 8.59 4.15
C PRO A 245 12.08 9.35 2.94
N PHE A 246 11.60 9.08 1.73
CA PHE A 246 12.09 9.74 0.52
C PHE A 246 11.56 11.16 0.32
N PHE A 247 10.46 11.51 0.95
CA PHE A 247 9.81 12.83 0.83
C PHE A 247 9.92 13.66 2.12
N SER A 248 10.36 13.07 3.24
CA SER A 248 10.53 13.75 4.54
C SER A 248 11.98 14.13 4.85
N ALA A 249 12.92 13.58 4.10
CA ALA A 249 14.36 13.63 4.27
C ALA A 249 15.05 15.01 4.37
N ARG A 250 14.33 16.11 4.14
CA ARG A 250 14.92 17.44 3.85
C ARG A 250 15.13 18.36 5.04
N VAL A 251 14.81 17.96 6.27
CA VAL A 251 14.89 18.90 7.41
C VAL A 251 16.34 19.10 7.93
N GLY A 252 17.37 18.71 7.17
CA GLY A 252 18.77 19.00 7.49
C GLY A 252 19.57 19.32 6.25
N THR A 253 20.41 20.36 6.30
CA THR A 253 21.45 20.58 5.30
C THR A 253 22.27 19.31 5.15
N ALA A 254 22.41 18.80 3.91
CA ALA A 254 23.39 17.76 3.61
C ALA A 254 24.73 18.20 4.22
N PRO A 255 25.43 17.36 5.00
CA PRO A 255 26.69 17.76 5.60
C PRO A 255 27.63 18.20 4.47
N SER A 256 28.01 19.48 4.44
CA SER A 256 28.85 20.08 3.39
C SER A 256 30.24 19.45 3.28
N ASN A 257 30.57 18.51 4.17
CA ASN A 257 31.88 17.89 4.34
C ASN A 257 31.83 16.37 4.14
N TYR A 258 31.05 15.88 3.17
CA TYR A 258 31.20 14.50 2.67
C TYR A 258 32.48 14.39 1.82
N ALA A 259 33.64 14.60 2.44
CA ALA A 259 34.88 14.06 1.89
C ALA A 259 34.74 12.54 1.91
N THR A 260 34.97 11.87 0.78
CA THR A 260 35.09 10.41 0.71
C THR A 260 35.95 9.94 1.89
N PRO A 261 35.40 9.14 2.83
CA PRO A 261 36.19 8.67 3.95
C PRO A 261 37.39 7.92 3.39
N GLY A 262 38.60 8.32 3.76
CA GLY A 262 39.77 7.51 3.48
C GLY A 262 39.58 6.11 4.09
N PRO A 263 40.06 5.05 3.43
CA PRO A 263 39.95 3.69 3.96
C PRO A 263 40.51 3.65 5.40
N GLY A 264 39.65 3.32 6.38
CA GLY A 264 40.02 3.24 7.81
C GLY A 264 39.48 4.33 8.73
N SER A 265 38.70 5.30 8.24
CA SER A 265 38.08 6.30 9.14
C SER A 265 36.85 5.71 9.85
N PRO A 266 36.72 5.83 11.19
CA PRO A 266 35.52 5.37 11.89
C PRO A 266 34.29 6.13 11.37
N GLY A 267 33.24 5.38 11.03
CA GLY A 267 32.02 5.90 10.42
C GLY A 267 31.44 7.06 11.23
N ARG A 268 31.30 8.23 10.61
CA ARG A 268 30.70 9.40 11.24
C ARG A 268 29.19 9.22 11.31
N ARG A 269 28.62 9.34 12.51
CA ARG A 269 27.18 9.22 12.77
C ARG A 269 26.40 10.30 12.02
N ILE A 270 25.45 9.90 11.19
CA ILE A 270 24.43 10.80 10.63
C ILE A 270 23.20 10.67 11.52
N ASP A 271 22.94 11.67 12.35
CA ASP A 271 21.68 11.74 13.09
C ASP A 271 20.60 12.31 12.16
N ILE A 272 19.76 11.43 11.62
CA ILE A 272 18.56 11.85 10.88
C ILE A 272 17.55 12.33 11.91
N THR A 273 17.59 13.63 12.24
CA THR A 273 16.94 14.20 13.42
C THR A 273 15.40 14.07 13.44
N HIS A 274 14.76 13.67 12.34
CA HIS A 274 13.32 13.51 12.23
C HIS A 274 12.93 12.29 11.36
N GLY A 275 12.62 11.15 12.00
CA GLY A 275 12.09 9.95 11.34
C GLY A 275 12.21 8.69 12.20
N PHE A 276 11.43 7.65 11.89
CA PHE A 276 11.48 6.32 12.54
C PHE A 276 12.89 5.68 12.58
N TYR A 277 13.81 6.18 11.75
CA TYR A 277 15.22 5.79 11.76
C TYR A 277 16.04 6.32 12.96
N ASN A 278 15.50 7.17 13.82
CA ASN A 278 16.17 7.60 15.06
C ASN A 278 16.11 6.55 16.19
N GLY A 279 15.14 5.61 16.13
CA GLY A 279 14.95 4.55 17.13
C GLY A 279 15.51 3.19 16.71
N LEU A 280 15.66 2.97 15.40
CA LEU A 280 16.68 2.06 14.90
C LEU A 280 18.00 2.73 15.22
N THR A 281 18.61 2.36 16.35
CA THR A 281 20.06 2.38 16.44
C THR A 281 20.54 1.54 15.26
N ILE A 282 20.75 2.18 14.10
CA ILE A 282 21.66 1.68 13.09
C ILE A 282 22.95 1.64 13.89
N ASN A 283 23.25 0.46 14.41
CA ASN A 283 24.43 0.25 15.22
C ASN A 283 25.58 0.47 14.25
N THR A 284 26.05 1.71 14.15
CA THR A 284 27.14 2.13 13.25
C THR A 284 28.45 1.45 13.59
N ASN A 285 28.47 0.69 14.69
CA ASN A 285 29.54 -0.26 15.00
C ASN A 285 29.58 -1.42 13.97
N ASN A 286 28.50 -1.65 13.23
CA ASN A 286 28.53 -2.39 11.97
C ASN A 286 28.63 -1.35 10.84
N SER A 287 29.85 -1.08 10.39
CA SER A 287 30.23 -0.15 9.31
C SER A 287 29.62 -0.41 7.92
N ASN A 288 28.59 -1.24 7.83
CA ASN A 288 28.11 -1.83 6.58
C ASN A 288 26.70 -1.37 6.18
N SER A 289 26.10 -0.37 6.84
CA SER A 289 24.76 0.12 6.43
C SER A 289 24.90 1.06 5.23
N THR A 290 24.63 0.53 4.04
CA THR A 290 24.78 1.15 2.71
C THR A 290 23.67 2.14 2.34
N HIS A 291 22.69 2.34 3.23
CA HIS A 291 21.55 3.24 3.05
C HIS A 291 21.87 4.73 2.84
N PRO A 292 22.95 5.32 3.40
CA PRO A 292 23.22 6.76 3.23
C PRO A 292 23.46 7.17 1.77
N HIS A 293 24.19 6.37 0.99
CA HIS A 293 24.52 6.72 -0.41
C HIS A 293 23.31 6.67 -1.34
N LEU A 294 22.50 5.62 -1.23
CA LEU A 294 21.24 5.52 -1.98
C LEU A 294 20.31 6.68 -1.60
N TYR A 295 20.23 7.01 -0.32
CA TYR A 295 19.44 8.13 0.16
C TYR A 295 19.92 9.48 -0.41
N HIS A 296 21.24 9.76 -0.38
CA HIS A 296 21.79 10.98 -0.99
C HIS A 296 21.50 11.06 -2.49
N TYR A 297 21.70 9.98 -3.22
CA TYR A 297 21.37 9.94 -4.65
C TYR A 297 19.88 10.20 -4.91
N MET A 298 19.01 9.63 -4.09
CA MET A 298 17.57 9.87 -4.18
C MET A 298 17.22 11.32 -3.81
N MET A 299 17.94 11.93 -2.88
CA MET A 299 17.77 13.35 -2.54
C MET A 299 18.15 14.27 -3.68
N ASP A 300 19.23 13.98 -4.41
CA ASP A 300 19.62 14.73 -5.61
C ASP A 300 18.55 14.62 -6.72
N LEU A 301 17.96 13.43 -6.90
CA LEU A 301 16.81 13.23 -7.80
C LEU A 301 15.59 14.03 -7.36
N MET A 302 15.36 14.15 -6.05
CA MET A 302 14.28 14.96 -5.51
C MET A 302 14.58 16.46 -5.67
N ASP A 303 15.84 16.90 -5.54
CA ASP A 303 16.25 18.30 -5.76
C ASP A 303 15.92 18.75 -7.17
N LEU A 304 16.14 17.85 -8.13
CA LEU A 304 15.76 18.06 -9.52
C LEU A 304 14.28 18.40 -9.71
N MET A 305 13.39 17.82 -8.89
CA MET A 305 11.94 18.05 -8.95
C MET A 305 11.48 19.25 -8.09
N GLY A 306 12.42 20.07 -7.60
CA GLY A 306 12.09 21.26 -6.81
C GLY A 306 11.72 20.96 -5.36
N ALA A 307 12.41 20.00 -4.74
CA ALA A 307 12.25 19.66 -3.33
C ALA A 307 10.88 19.09 -2.94
N PRO A 308 10.48 17.93 -3.49
CA PRO A 308 9.21 17.32 -3.18
C PRO A 308 9.10 17.01 -1.68
N THR A 309 7.93 17.32 -1.13
CA THR A 309 7.59 17.09 0.27
C THR A 309 6.49 16.05 0.37
N MET A 310 6.30 15.45 1.55
CA MET A 310 5.19 14.52 1.78
C MET A 310 3.80 15.14 1.52
N GLN A 311 3.68 16.48 1.56
CA GLN A 311 2.43 17.16 1.23
C GLN A 311 2.04 16.98 -0.25
N MET A 312 3.00 16.67 -1.13
CA MET A 312 2.73 16.38 -2.53
C MET A 312 2.08 15.00 -2.73
N VAL A 313 2.29 14.07 -1.79
CA VAL A 313 1.77 12.71 -1.85
C VAL A 313 0.37 12.65 -1.21
N LYS A 314 -0.67 12.59 -2.04
CA LYS A 314 -2.07 12.57 -1.58
C LYS A 314 -2.56 11.18 -1.23
N ILE A 315 -2.03 10.15 -1.90
CA ILE A 315 -2.46 8.77 -1.69
C ILE A 315 -1.33 7.78 -1.92
N VAL A 316 -1.32 6.72 -1.10
CA VAL A 316 -0.51 5.52 -1.26
C VAL A 316 -1.43 4.31 -1.29
N VAL A 317 -1.25 3.40 -2.24
CA VAL A 317 -2.06 2.20 -2.41
C VAL A 317 -1.16 0.97 -2.40
N GLY A 318 -1.28 0.14 -1.36
CA GLY A 318 -0.71 -1.20 -1.32
C GLY A 318 -1.72 -2.22 -1.87
N LEU A 319 -1.55 -2.63 -3.13
CA LEU A 319 -2.30 -3.74 -3.72
C LEU A 319 -1.56 -5.05 -3.43
N GLN A 320 -2.10 -5.91 -2.57
CA GLN A 320 -1.48 -7.16 -2.12
C GLN A 320 -0.01 -6.98 -1.69
N PRO A 321 0.34 -6.01 -0.84
CA PRO A 321 1.73 -5.78 -0.48
C PRO A 321 2.34 -7.02 0.19
N ASP A 322 3.59 -7.29 -0.14
CA ASP A 322 4.38 -8.45 0.30
C ASP A 322 5.18 -8.19 1.58
N SER A 323 4.91 -7.07 2.27
CA SER A 323 5.80 -6.56 3.30
C SER A 323 5.02 -6.06 4.50
N ASN A 324 5.55 -6.31 5.69
CA ASN A 324 4.93 -5.94 6.98
C ASN A 324 5.38 -4.55 7.45
N ILE A 325 6.32 -3.93 6.73
CA ILE A 325 6.91 -2.63 7.10
C ILE A 325 6.15 -1.56 6.33
N ILE A 326 5.54 -0.64 7.06
CA ILE A 326 5.09 0.64 6.54
C ILE A 326 5.70 1.77 7.35
N LEU A 327 6.26 2.74 6.64
CA LEU A 327 6.75 3.98 7.18
C LEU A 327 5.87 5.06 6.56
N LEU A 328 4.61 5.10 6.97
CA LEU A 328 3.68 6.12 6.50
C LEU A 328 2.96 6.74 7.70
N ASN A 329 3.38 7.95 8.01
CA ASN A 329 2.98 8.79 9.13
C ASN A 329 2.72 10.21 8.60
N SER A 330 1.70 10.35 7.76
CA SER A 330 1.30 11.62 7.17
C SER A 330 -0.20 11.86 7.41
N PRO A 331 -0.60 12.93 8.12
CA PRO A 331 -2.02 13.25 8.30
C PRO A 331 -2.70 13.70 7.00
N THR A 332 -1.92 14.02 5.97
CA THR A 332 -2.41 14.53 4.68
C THR A 332 -2.40 13.51 3.54
N THR A 333 -1.84 12.32 3.80
CA THR A 333 -1.75 11.24 2.80
C THR A 333 -2.73 10.14 3.17
N PHE A 334 -3.62 9.79 2.26
CA PHE A 334 -4.52 8.65 2.44
C PHE A 334 -3.80 7.34 2.11
N TYR A 335 -4.04 6.29 2.88
CA TYR A 335 -3.49 4.97 2.62
C TYR A 335 -4.56 3.93 2.33
N LEU A 336 -4.47 3.24 1.21
CA LEU A 336 -5.37 2.14 0.85
C LEU A 336 -4.59 0.82 0.80
N VAL A 337 -5.10 -0.19 1.49
CA VAL A 337 -4.68 -1.59 1.28
C VAL A 337 -5.79 -2.34 0.56
N LEU A 338 -5.45 -3.04 -0.52
CA LEU A 338 -6.35 -4.01 -1.14
C LEU A 338 -5.76 -5.40 -0.97
N ALA A 339 -6.41 -6.22 -0.16
CA ALA A 339 -6.04 -7.60 0.16
C ALA A 339 -7.02 -8.60 -0.51
N SER A 340 -6.58 -9.82 -0.79
CA SER A 340 -7.32 -10.84 -1.56
C SER A 340 -7.34 -12.18 -0.84
N SER A 341 -8.44 -12.91 -0.93
CA SER A 341 -8.55 -14.22 -0.26
C SER A 341 -8.01 -15.42 -1.05
N HIS A 342 -7.81 -15.33 -2.36
CA HIS A 342 -7.36 -16.45 -3.22
C HIS A 342 -5.96 -16.20 -3.77
N ASP A 343 -5.04 -15.93 -2.85
CA ASP A 343 -3.71 -15.47 -3.19
C ASP A 343 -2.64 -16.32 -2.50
N ALA A 344 -1.61 -16.72 -3.25
CA ALA A 344 -0.52 -17.54 -2.73
C ALA A 344 0.55 -16.71 -2.03
N ASP A 345 0.63 -15.43 -2.38
CA ASP A 345 1.69 -14.53 -1.96
C ASP A 345 1.16 -13.48 -0.97
N VAL A 346 -0.13 -13.53 -0.60
CA VAL A 346 -0.70 -12.68 0.45
C VAL A 346 -0.36 -13.27 1.79
N GLN A 347 0.56 -12.58 2.45
CA GLN A 347 0.94 -12.82 3.83
C GLN A 347 0.25 -11.79 4.74
N GLU A 348 0.49 -11.93 6.04
CA GLU A 348 0.12 -10.97 7.09
C GLU A 348 0.47 -9.51 6.77
N GLY A 349 1.42 -9.28 5.85
CA GLY A 349 1.92 -7.97 5.49
C GLY A 349 0.89 -6.94 5.07
N SER A 350 -0.22 -7.36 4.46
CA SER A 350 -1.31 -6.44 4.12
C SER A 350 -1.97 -5.84 5.36
N PHE A 351 -2.27 -6.66 6.38
CA PHE A 351 -2.92 -6.19 7.60
C PHE A 351 -1.93 -5.46 8.51
N ASN A 352 -0.72 -6.01 8.66
CA ASN A 352 0.35 -5.34 9.40
C ASN A 352 0.63 -3.94 8.83
N SER A 353 0.71 -3.82 7.51
CA SER A 353 0.91 -2.50 6.88
C SER A 353 -0.30 -1.59 7.06
N PHE A 354 -1.51 -2.12 7.04
CA PHE A 354 -2.68 -1.30 7.38
C PHE A 354 -2.60 -0.80 8.81
N ASP A 355 -2.38 -1.66 9.80
CA ASP A 355 -2.42 -1.29 11.21
C ASP A 355 -1.29 -0.34 11.61
N ASN A 356 -0.08 -0.60 11.12
CA ASN A 356 1.11 0.22 11.42
C ASN A 356 1.08 1.61 10.75
N ALA A 357 0.25 1.83 9.72
CA ALA A 357 0.16 3.14 9.07
C ALA A 357 -0.49 4.17 10.00
N ASN A 358 0.22 5.25 10.31
CA ASN A 358 -0.30 6.35 11.13
C ASN A 358 -0.80 7.50 10.25
N CYS A 359 -1.79 7.19 9.43
CA CYS A 359 -2.43 8.13 8.52
C CYS A 359 -3.90 7.75 8.32
N PRO A 360 -4.71 8.63 7.71
CA PRO A 360 -6.05 8.26 7.27
C PRO A 360 -5.97 7.09 6.30
N LYS A 361 -6.72 6.01 6.57
CA LYS A 361 -6.53 4.75 5.87
C LYS A 361 -7.79 3.94 5.65
N ALA A 362 -7.83 3.15 4.59
CA ALA A 362 -8.81 2.10 4.36
C ALA A 362 -8.14 0.79 3.93
N MET A 363 -8.78 -0.32 4.26
CA MET A 363 -8.48 -1.64 3.75
C MET A 363 -9.74 -2.20 3.13
N ILE A 364 -9.57 -2.82 1.96
CA ILE A 364 -10.56 -3.68 1.34
C ILE A 364 -9.98 -5.09 1.28
N PHE A 365 -10.68 -6.06 1.85
CA PHE A 365 -10.37 -7.47 1.71
C PHE A 365 -11.41 -8.10 0.78
N SER A 366 -10.98 -8.57 -0.39
CA SER A 366 -11.90 -9.04 -1.43
C SER A 366 -11.91 -10.56 -1.55
N HIS A 367 -13.10 -11.14 -1.49
CA HIS A 367 -13.25 -12.59 -1.66
C HIS A 367 -13.22 -12.99 -3.13
N GLY A 368 -12.59 -14.12 -3.40
CA GLY A 368 -12.41 -14.63 -4.76
C GLY A 368 -11.42 -13.83 -5.60
N ALA A 369 -10.82 -12.77 -5.07
CA ALA A 369 -9.76 -12.03 -5.75
C ALA A 369 -8.40 -12.74 -5.61
N SER A 370 -7.50 -12.54 -6.57
CA SER A 370 -6.10 -13.02 -6.53
C SER A 370 -5.13 -11.96 -7.07
N HIS A 371 -3.92 -11.85 -6.50
CA HIS A 371 -2.92 -10.83 -6.90
C HIS A 371 -2.71 -10.86 -8.42
N GLY A 372 -2.52 -12.06 -8.96
CA GLY A 372 -2.08 -12.25 -10.34
C GLY A 372 -3.07 -11.72 -11.38
N ARG A 373 -4.35 -11.54 -11.00
CA ARG A 373 -5.42 -11.14 -11.91
C ARG A 373 -5.65 -9.64 -11.98
N PHE A 374 -5.17 -8.85 -11.03
CA PHE A 374 -5.21 -7.38 -11.12
C PHE A 374 -4.29 -6.84 -12.22
N ASN A 375 -3.23 -7.57 -12.56
CA ASN A 375 -2.35 -7.25 -13.67
C ASN A 375 -2.75 -8.06 -14.92
N THR A 376 -3.25 -7.37 -15.94
CA THR A 376 -3.80 -8.02 -17.15
C THR A 376 -2.75 -8.72 -18.03
N VAL A 377 -1.46 -8.47 -17.81
CA VAL A 377 -0.35 -9.18 -18.44
C VAL A 377 -0.06 -10.48 -17.69
N TRP A 378 -0.07 -10.44 -16.35
CA TRP A 378 0.24 -11.58 -15.49
C TRP A 378 -0.78 -12.71 -15.62
N ARG A 379 -2.06 -12.38 -15.70
CA ARG A 379 -3.14 -13.40 -15.89
C ARG A 379 -2.95 -14.30 -17.12
N ARG A 380 -2.14 -13.90 -18.11
CA ARG A 380 -1.85 -14.69 -19.31
C ARG A 380 -0.69 -15.67 -19.11
N LEU A 381 0.06 -15.56 -18.01
CA LEU A 381 1.21 -16.40 -17.73
C LEU A 381 0.74 -17.78 -17.24
N ARG A 382 1.23 -18.83 -17.91
CA ARG A 382 0.82 -20.22 -17.63
C ARG A 382 1.08 -20.63 -16.17
N TYR A 383 2.20 -20.19 -15.59
CA TYR A 383 2.56 -20.55 -14.21
C TYR A 383 1.60 -19.92 -13.19
N ILE A 384 1.21 -18.66 -13.38
CA ILE A 384 0.23 -17.98 -12.52
C ILE A 384 -1.10 -18.71 -12.60
N ARG A 385 -1.53 -19.10 -13.81
CA ARG A 385 -2.74 -19.92 -13.98
C ARG A 385 -2.64 -21.26 -13.24
N ARG A 386 -1.48 -21.93 -13.26
CA ARG A 386 -1.26 -23.19 -12.53
C ARG A 386 -1.25 -22.98 -11.01
N ALA A 387 -0.62 -21.91 -10.51
CA ALA A 387 -0.61 -21.55 -9.10
C ALA A 387 -2.05 -21.29 -8.61
N ILE A 388 -2.77 -20.41 -9.31
CA ILE A 388 -4.19 -20.12 -9.07
C ILE A 388 -5.04 -21.40 -9.08
N ASN A 389 -4.88 -22.25 -10.09
CA ASN A 389 -5.65 -23.48 -10.19
C ASN A 389 -5.38 -24.46 -9.05
N ARG A 390 -4.15 -24.51 -8.51
CA ARG A 390 -3.84 -25.32 -7.32
C ARG A 390 -4.54 -24.80 -6.08
N GLN A 391 -4.70 -23.49 -5.95
CA GLN A 391 -5.41 -22.87 -4.83
C GLN A 391 -6.93 -23.07 -4.91
N LEU A 392 -7.49 -23.00 -6.12
CA LEU A 392 -8.92 -23.21 -6.36
C LEU A 392 -9.43 -24.57 -5.88
N LEU A 393 -8.58 -25.60 -5.85
CA LEU A 393 -8.97 -26.94 -5.42
C LEU A 393 -9.28 -27.01 -3.90
N CYS A 394 -8.77 -26.07 -3.09
CA CYS A 394 -8.97 -26.06 -1.64
C CYS A 394 -10.05 -25.08 -1.14
N GLN A 395 -10.57 -24.17 -1.98
CA GLN A 395 -11.38 -23.02 -1.52
C GLN A 395 -12.84 -23.04 -2.01
N SER A 396 -13.34 -24.21 -2.41
CA SER A 396 -14.77 -24.39 -2.71
C SER A 396 -15.59 -24.16 -1.43
N PRO A 397 -16.61 -23.28 -1.42
CA PRO A 397 -17.42 -22.86 -2.57
C PRO A 397 -17.14 -21.46 -3.14
N ILE A 398 -16.07 -20.76 -2.74
CA ILE A 398 -15.88 -19.36 -3.13
C ILE A 398 -15.54 -19.27 -4.62
N ARG A 399 -16.42 -18.63 -5.39
CA ARG A 399 -16.20 -18.42 -6.81
C ARG A 399 -15.18 -17.31 -7.00
N MET A 400 -14.00 -17.68 -7.51
CA MET A 400 -13.00 -16.72 -7.93
C MET A 400 -13.58 -15.69 -8.89
N LEU A 401 -13.26 -14.42 -8.63
CA LEU A 401 -13.68 -13.30 -9.46
C LEU A 401 -13.19 -13.50 -10.90
N SER A 402 -14.06 -13.15 -11.85
CA SER A 402 -13.66 -13.11 -13.25
C SER A 402 -12.55 -12.06 -13.46
N ASN A 403 -11.88 -12.12 -14.61
CA ASN A 403 -10.92 -11.10 -15.02
C ASN A 403 -11.55 -9.70 -15.00
N ARG A 404 -12.77 -9.58 -15.52
CA ARG A 404 -13.54 -8.33 -15.48
C ARG A 404 -13.87 -7.93 -14.03
N GLY A 405 -14.22 -8.89 -13.18
CA GLY A 405 -14.48 -8.64 -11.75
C GLY A 405 -13.28 -8.02 -11.01
N HIS A 406 -12.06 -8.48 -11.29
CA HIS A 406 -10.84 -7.87 -10.74
C HIS A 406 -10.62 -6.44 -11.26
N GLU A 407 -10.88 -6.20 -12.54
CA GLU A 407 -10.77 -4.87 -13.14
C GLU A 407 -11.79 -3.90 -12.52
N GLU A 408 -13.05 -4.32 -12.39
CA GLU A 408 -14.09 -3.51 -11.74
C GLU A 408 -13.82 -3.30 -10.24
N LEU A 409 -13.27 -4.30 -9.55
CA LEU A 409 -12.83 -4.17 -8.16
C LEU A 409 -11.76 -3.10 -8.01
N ALA A 410 -10.70 -3.15 -8.80
CA ALA A 410 -9.64 -2.15 -8.75
C ALA A 410 -10.13 -0.75 -9.13
N LYS A 411 -11.07 -0.61 -10.08
CA LYS A 411 -11.67 0.71 -10.38
C LYS A 411 -12.49 1.24 -9.19
N ALA A 412 -13.31 0.38 -8.58
CA ALA A 412 -14.16 0.75 -7.45
C ALA A 412 -13.39 1.01 -6.16
N THR A 413 -12.22 0.38 -5.96
CA THR A 413 -11.37 0.56 -4.79
C THR A 413 -10.29 1.61 -5.08
N VAL A 414 -9.26 1.21 -5.82
CA VAL A 414 -8.08 2.04 -6.14
C VAL A 414 -8.50 3.30 -6.89
N GLY A 415 -9.32 3.16 -7.93
CA GLY A 415 -9.79 4.30 -8.72
C GLY A 415 -10.54 5.32 -7.87
N ASN A 416 -11.53 4.90 -7.09
CA ASN A 416 -12.26 5.81 -6.19
C ASN A 416 -11.36 6.47 -5.14
N ALA A 417 -10.35 5.79 -4.61
CA ALA A 417 -9.42 6.38 -3.65
C ALA A 417 -8.56 7.49 -4.28
N PHE A 418 -8.07 7.29 -5.51
CA PHE A 418 -7.36 8.34 -6.25
C PHE A 418 -8.26 9.54 -6.53
N LEU A 419 -9.49 9.32 -6.99
CA LEU A 419 -10.44 10.41 -7.27
C LEU A 419 -10.79 11.19 -5.99
N ALA A 420 -11.02 10.48 -4.88
CA ALA A 420 -11.33 11.10 -3.59
C ALA A 420 -10.22 12.03 -3.10
N THR A 421 -8.96 11.63 -3.29
CA THR A 421 -7.80 12.29 -2.71
C THR A 421 -7.16 13.32 -3.65
N GLN A 422 -7.06 13.01 -4.94
CA GLN A 422 -6.39 13.88 -5.92
C GLN A 422 -7.33 14.92 -6.54
N LEU A 423 -8.62 14.60 -6.69
CA LEU A 423 -9.63 15.53 -7.23
C LEU A 423 -10.54 16.10 -6.13
N GLY A 424 -10.37 15.69 -4.88
CA GLY A 424 -11.22 16.12 -3.78
C GLY A 424 -12.67 15.61 -3.88
N GLU A 425 -12.93 14.55 -4.64
CA GLU A 425 -14.24 13.93 -4.77
C GLU A 425 -14.60 13.14 -3.49
N ALA A 426 -14.78 13.84 -2.36
CA ALA A 426 -14.89 13.20 -1.04
C ALA A 426 -15.94 12.08 -0.99
N HIS A 427 -17.10 12.25 -1.65
CA HIS A 427 -18.18 11.25 -1.72
C HIS A 427 -17.72 9.86 -2.16
N ARG A 428 -16.61 9.73 -2.88
CA ARG A 428 -16.00 8.45 -3.25
C ARG A 428 -15.55 7.64 -2.04
N PHE A 429 -15.27 8.28 -0.91
CA PHE A 429 -14.92 7.59 0.34
C PHE A 429 -16.07 6.79 0.93
N LEU A 430 -17.32 7.12 0.58
CA LEU A 430 -18.52 6.40 1.03
C LEU A 430 -18.51 4.92 0.60
N PHE A 431 -17.73 4.57 -0.42
CA PHE A 431 -17.51 3.17 -0.79
C PHE A 431 -16.76 2.37 0.29
N PHE A 432 -15.78 2.97 0.96
CA PHE A 432 -14.98 2.30 1.99
C PHE A 432 -15.74 2.15 3.30
N THR A 433 -16.74 2.99 3.55
CA THR A 433 -17.60 2.93 4.75
C THR A 433 -18.82 2.02 4.55
N GLY A 434 -19.06 1.56 3.32
CA GLY A 434 -20.21 0.73 2.97
C GLY A 434 -21.49 1.50 2.65
N GLU A 435 -21.52 2.83 2.83
CA GLU A 435 -22.66 3.69 2.50
C GLU A 435 -22.96 3.71 1.00
N GLN A 436 -21.92 3.63 0.16
CA GLN A 436 -22.07 3.45 -1.27
C GLN A 436 -21.65 2.05 -1.70
N ARG A 437 -22.57 1.31 -2.32
CA ARG A 437 -22.24 0.02 -2.95
C ARG A 437 -21.62 0.27 -4.33
N ALA A 438 -20.57 -0.48 -4.68
CA ALA A 438 -20.07 -0.47 -6.04
C ALA A 438 -21.05 -1.20 -6.97
N PRO A 439 -21.48 -0.59 -8.09
CA PRO A 439 -22.51 -1.16 -8.97
C PRO A 439 -22.17 -2.55 -9.53
N ALA A 440 -20.88 -2.87 -9.68
CA ALA A 440 -20.39 -4.08 -10.34
C ALA A 440 -19.79 -5.13 -9.39
N LEU A 441 -19.66 -4.83 -8.10
CA LEU A 441 -19.15 -5.78 -7.12
C LEU A 441 -20.33 -6.45 -6.43
N HIS A 442 -20.56 -7.71 -6.80
CA HIS A 442 -21.40 -8.61 -6.01
C HIS A 442 -20.76 -8.76 -4.63
N GLN A 443 -21.21 -7.95 -3.67
CA GLN A 443 -21.30 -8.08 -2.20
C GLN A 443 -20.15 -8.72 -1.39
N ASP A 444 -19.02 -9.05 -2.01
CA ASP A 444 -18.02 -9.96 -1.44
C ASP A 444 -16.72 -9.20 -1.14
N VAL A 445 -16.86 -8.09 -0.43
CA VAL A 445 -15.72 -7.36 0.13
C VAL A 445 -15.96 -7.03 1.59
N GLU A 446 -14.94 -7.27 2.39
CA GLU A 446 -14.81 -6.81 3.77
C GLU A 446 -14.03 -5.50 3.78
N ARG A 447 -14.34 -4.66 4.76
CA ARG A 447 -13.88 -3.28 4.81
C ARG A 447 -13.40 -2.95 6.20
N ALA A 448 -12.23 -2.35 6.28
CA ALA A 448 -11.76 -1.68 7.48
C ALA A 448 -11.34 -0.25 7.14
N TRP A 449 -11.59 0.72 8.00
CA TRP A 449 -11.16 2.09 7.76
C TRP A 449 -10.90 2.86 9.04
N LYS A 450 -10.08 3.90 8.89
CA LYS A 450 -9.76 4.89 9.91
C LYS A 450 -9.51 6.23 9.22
N PHE A 451 -10.59 6.95 8.91
CA PHE A 451 -10.56 8.36 8.44
C PHE A 451 -11.88 9.05 8.77
N SER A 452 -11.86 10.39 8.89
CA SER A 452 -13.09 11.19 9.07
C SER A 452 -13.67 11.58 7.72
N TYR A 453 -15.00 11.76 7.70
CA TYR A 453 -15.73 12.23 6.52
C TYR A 453 -16.44 13.57 6.79
N PRO A 454 -16.27 14.61 5.97
CA PRO A 454 -15.36 14.70 4.84
C PRO A 454 -13.90 14.63 5.27
N PHE A 455 -13.05 14.14 4.38
CA PHE A 455 -11.59 14.17 4.56
C PHE A 455 -11.13 15.63 4.55
N THR A 456 -11.03 16.22 5.74
CA THR A 456 -10.37 17.52 5.94
C THR A 456 -9.15 17.25 6.80
N ALA A 457 -8.06 18.00 6.59
CA ALA A 457 -6.84 17.89 7.40
C ALA A 457 -7.05 18.27 8.89
N SER A 458 -8.28 18.54 9.31
CA SER A 458 -8.68 18.95 10.65
C SER A 458 -9.11 17.73 11.49
N PRO A 459 -8.83 17.69 12.81
CA PRO A 459 -9.06 16.53 13.68
C PRO A 459 -10.54 16.32 14.01
N ALA A 460 -11.38 16.07 13.00
CA ALA A 460 -12.77 15.64 13.19
C ALA A 460 -12.89 14.16 13.62
N MET A 461 -11.77 13.45 13.74
CA MET A 461 -11.70 12.10 14.31
C MET A 461 -11.15 12.18 15.71
N LYS A 462 -11.91 11.63 16.66
CA LYS A 462 -11.39 11.36 18.00
C LYS A 462 -11.18 9.86 18.14
N VAL A 463 -9.92 9.45 18.15
CA VAL A 463 -9.56 8.09 18.57
C VAL A 463 -9.78 8.03 20.07
N LEU A 464 -10.67 7.16 20.53
CA LEU A 464 -10.84 6.92 21.95
C LEU A 464 -9.59 6.19 22.44
N ASP A 465 -9.03 6.66 23.56
CA ASP A 465 -7.82 6.08 24.12
C ASP A 465 -8.10 4.64 24.57
N ALA A 466 -7.73 3.69 23.71
CA ALA A 466 -7.86 2.27 24.02
C ALA A 466 -6.97 1.86 25.20
N THR A 467 -5.95 2.64 25.58
CA THR A 467 -5.13 2.38 26.77
C THR A 467 -5.93 2.57 28.07
N ALA A 468 -7.02 3.35 28.04
CA ALA A 468 -7.95 3.50 29.15
C ALA A 468 -8.77 2.22 29.44
N ILE A 469 -8.83 1.25 28.51
CA ILE A 469 -9.41 -0.07 28.75
C ILE A 469 -8.42 -0.90 29.59
N ARG A 470 -8.23 -0.57 30.87
CA ARG A 470 -7.44 -1.41 31.79
C ARG A 470 -8.15 -2.75 32.00
N SER A 471 -7.41 -3.79 32.41
CA SER A 471 -8.00 -5.10 32.77
C SER A 471 -9.12 -4.97 33.79
N SER A 472 -9.08 -3.95 34.65
CA SER A 472 -10.13 -3.61 35.62
C SER A 472 -11.46 -3.15 35.01
N ASN A 473 -11.50 -2.76 33.74
CA ASN A 473 -12.71 -2.29 33.05
C ASN A 473 -13.42 -3.40 32.26
N LEU A 474 -12.89 -4.63 32.31
CA LEU A 474 -13.53 -5.83 31.78
C LEU A 474 -14.30 -6.48 32.94
N THR A 475 -15.61 -6.30 32.95
CA THR A 475 -16.50 -7.01 33.88
C THR A 475 -17.04 -8.24 33.17
N THR A 476 -16.57 -9.41 33.58
CA THR A 476 -17.09 -10.69 33.12
C THR A 476 -17.95 -11.30 34.23
N SER A 477 -19.04 -11.98 33.87
CA SER A 477 -19.90 -12.66 34.86
C SER A 477 -19.26 -13.92 35.46
N SER A 478 -18.12 -14.36 34.91
CA SER A 478 -17.34 -15.52 35.31
C SER A 478 -15.86 -15.27 35.01
N SER A 479 -14.96 -16.00 35.69
CA SER A 479 -13.50 -15.85 35.68
C SER A 479 -12.88 -15.91 34.28
N ILE A 480 -12.71 -14.76 33.62
CA ILE A 480 -11.86 -14.63 32.44
C ILE A 480 -10.54 -14.04 32.91
N THR A 481 -9.47 -14.84 32.83
CA THR A 481 -8.11 -14.34 32.96
C THR A 481 -7.83 -13.54 31.67
N PRO A 482 -7.51 -12.23 31.73
CA PRO A 482 -6.90 -11.58 30.57
C PRO A 482 -5.71 -12.44 30.16
N LEU A 483 -5.73 -12.98 28.94
CA LEU A 483 -4.53 -13.63 28.41
C LEU A 483 -3.45 -12.56 28.41
N ALA A 484 -2.45 -12.73 29.27
CA ALA A 484 -1.22 -11.96 29.12
C ALA A 484 -0.75 -12.23 27.69
N ILE A 485 -0.36 -11.19 26.96
CA ILE A 485 0.14 -11.29 25.58
C ILE A 485 1.25 -12.37 25.49
N SER A 486 1.95 -12.64 26.60
CA SER A 486 2.98 -13.67 26.75
C SER A 486 2.50 -15.13 26.83
N HIS A 487 1.19 -15.43 26.86
CA HIS A 487 0.64 -16.77 27.03
C HIS A 487 0.00 -17.38 25.76
N LEU A 488 0.17 -16.72 24.61
CA LEU A 488 -0.08 -17.35 23.31
C LEU A 488 1.14 -18.23 23.00
N ASP A 489 0.94 -19.53 22.93
CA ASP A 489 2.00 -20.53 22.79
C ASP A 489 2.74 -20.34 21.46
N SER A 490 4.07 -20.17 21.50
CA SER A 490 4.91 -19.79 20.34
C SER A 490 4.94 -20.81 19.21
N GLU A 491 4.37 -22.01 19.40
CA GLU A 491 4.39 -23.10 18.41
C GLU A 491 3.08 -23.25 17.62
N GLN A 492 1.92 -22.78 18.12
CA GLN A 492 0.65 -22.88 17.38
C GLN A 492 0.23 -21.60 16.64
N VAL A 493 1.01 -20.51 16.76
CA VAL A 493 0.56 -19.15 16.35
C VAL A 493 1.57 -18.40 15.45
N ASN A 494 2.49 -19.12 14.79
CA ASN A 494 3.58 -18.52 14.01
C ASN A 494 3.17 -17.77 12.72
N GLY A 495 1.89 -17.80 12.34
CA GLY A 495 1.39 -17.11 11.15
C GLY A 495 0.40 -15.98 11.40
N HIS A 496 0.05 -15.68 12.67
CA HIS A 496 -0.97 -14.67 13.03
C HIS A 496 -0.59 -13.75 14.22
N ASP A 497 0.37 -14.09 15.09
CA ASP A 497 0.72 -13.22 16.24
C ASP A 497 1.63 -12.03 15.89
N ASN A 498 2.12 -11.93 14.64
CA ASN A 498 2.79 -10.69 14.20
C ASN A 498 1.81 -9.50 14.16
N TYR A 499 0.49 -9.74 14.13
CA TYR A 499 -0.53 -8.70 14.22
C TYR A 499 -0.56 -8.02 15.60
N ALA A 500 -0.25 -8.74 16.68
CA ALA A 500 -0.43 -8.28 18.05
C ALA A 500 0.75 -7.45 18.59
N ASN A 501 1.94 -7.58 18.00
CA ASN A 501 3.17 -7.02 18.57
C ASN A 501 3.44 -5.54 18.23
N ALA A 502 2.69 -4.94 17.29
CA ALA A 502 2.97 -3.57 16.82
C ALA A 502 1.89 -2.53 17.14
N THR A 503 0.69 -2.97 17.53
CA THR A 503 -0.44 -2.09 17.90
C THR A 503 -0.99 -2.60 19.24
N PRO A 504 -1.57 -1.77 20.13
CA PRO A 504 -2.25 -2.26 21.34
C PRO A 504 -3.56 -3.00 20.98
N VAL A 505 -3.46 -4.06 20.19
CA VAL A 505 -4.54 -5.01 19.93
C VAL A 505 -4.80 -5.73 21.22
N LYS A 506 -6.04 -5.69 21.68
CA LYS A 506 -6.46 -6.47 22.85
C LYS A 506 -7.13 -7.73 22.33
N ALA A 507 -6.43 -8.85 22.52
CA ALA A 507 -6.98 -10.17 22.26
C ALA A 507 -7.88 -10.58 23.42
N PHE A 508 -9.07 -11.06 23.08
CA PHE A 508 -10.03 -11.61 24.02
C PHE A 508 -10.42 -13.00 23.55
N THR A 509 -9.91 -14.01 24.23
CA THR A 509 -10.38 -15.38 24.04
C THR A 509 -11.62 -15.56 24.88
N ARG A 510 -12.70 -16.01 24.25
CA ARG A 510 -13.96 -16.24 24.93
C ARG A 510 -14.04 -17.69 25.41
N PRO A 511 -14.13 -17.96 26.73
CA PRO A 511 -14.41 -19.30 27.20
C PRO A 511 -15.92 -19.55 27.17
N GLY A 512 -16.40 -20.37 26.22
CA GLY A 512 -17.71 -21.02 26.30
C GLY A 512 -18.96 -20.13 26.11
N THR A 513 -19.96 -20.31 26.98
CA THR A 513 -21.34 -19.79 26.83
C THR A 513 -21.60 -18.43 27.49
N ASP A 514 -20.62 -17.86 28.18
CA ASP A 514 -20.84 -16.66 28.98
C ASP A 514 -20.74 -15.37 28.15
N ASN A 515 -21.54 -14.36 28.53
CA ASN A 515 -21.49 -13.02 27.94
C ASN A 515 -20.25 -12.26 28.41
N MET A 516 -19.58 -11.57 27.49
CA MET A 516 -18.44 -10.71 27.82
C MET A 516 -18.80 -9.25 27.52
N VAL A 517 -18.57 -8.34 28.46
CA VAL A 517 -18.84 -6.91 28.25
C VAL A 517 -17.53 -6.13 28.20
N ILE A 518 -17.31 -5.46 27.08
CA ILE A 518 -16.21 -4.50 26.91
C ILE A 518 -16.78 -3.11 27.17
N ARG A 519 -16.29 -2.44 28.22
CA ARG A 519 -16.71 -1.08 28.57
C ARG A 519 -15.66 -0.06 28.17
N ILE A 520 -16.08 0.93 27.37
CA ILE A 520 -15.25 2.01 26.85
C ILE A 520 -15.68 3.30 27.55
N PRO A 521 -14.88 3.84 28.50
CA PRO A 521 -15.24 5.06 29.21
C PRO A 521 -15.21 6.28 28.28
N ILE A 522 -16.16 7.19 28.45
CA ILE A 522 -16.17 8.53 27.85
C ILE A 522 -15.63 9.49 28.92
N VAL A 523 -14.51 10.14 28.63
CA VAL A 523 -13.82 11.03 29.60
C VAL A 523 -14.58 12.36 29.71
N SER A 524 -14.59 12.96 30.91
CA SER A 524 -15.19 14.28 31.13
C SER A 524 -14.64 15.32 30.15
N GLY A 525 -15.52 15.93 29.34
CA GLY A 525 -15.19 16.84 28.23
C GLY A 525 -15.42 16.25 26.82
N ASP A 526 -15.60 14.94 26.73
CA ASP A 526 -15.86 14.23 25.47
C ASP A 526 -17.36 14.18 25.21
N HIS A 527 -17.90 15.26 24.67
CA HIS A 527 -19.32 15.33 24.39
C HIS A 527 -19.66 14.55 23.11
N LEU A 528 -20.31 13.38 23.28
CA LEU A 528 -20.83 12.58 22.15
C LEU A 528 -21.77 13.38 21.24
N VAL A 529 -22.39 14.46 21.74
CA VAL A 529 -23.25 15.37 20.94
C VAL A 529 -22.51 16.04 19.78
N THR A 530 -21.18 16.12 19.86
CA THR A 530 -20.34 16.67 18.78
C THR A 530 -19.96 15.63 17.74
N CYS A 531 -20.20 14.35 18.06
CA CYS A 531 -19.97 13.20 17.21
C CYS A 531 -21.27 12.77 16.55
N SER A 532 -21.15 11.98 15.50
CA SER A 532 -22.31 11.47 14.75
C SER A 532 -22.29 9.95 14.61
N HIS A 533 -21.12 9.34 14.72
CA HIS A 533 -20.92 7.91 14.54
C HIS A 533 -19.95 7.39 15.61
N PHE A 534 -20.22 6.17 16.05
CA PHE A 534 -19.29 5.34 16.79
C PHE A 534 -18.83 4.21 15.89
N SER A 535 -17.53 3.99 15.82
CA SER A 535 -16.92 2.94 15.01
C SER A 535 -15.92 2.15 15.83
N PHE A 536 -15.78 0.85 15.55
CA PHE A 536 -14.73 0.04 16.13
C PHE A 536 -14.23 -1.00 15.15
N ARG A 537 -12.93 -1.30 15.24
CA ARG A 537 -12.27 -2.27 14.37
C ARG A 537 -12.03 -3.57 15.12
N TYR A 538 -12.39 -4.69 14.50
CA TYR A 538 -12.19 -6.00 15.09
C TYR A 538 -11.93 -7.10 14.06
N THR A 539 -11.25 -8.15 14.50
CA THR A 539 -11.04 -9.41 13.78
C THR A 539 -11.65 -10.53 14.64
N LYS A 540 -12.22 -11.56 14.02
CA LYS A 540 -12.78 -12.72 14.73
C LYS A 540 -12.25 -14.00 14.11
N LYS A 541 -11.63 -14.86 14.91
CA LYS A 541 -11.26 -16.23 14.52
C LYS A 541 -12.32 -17.21 15.04
N TYR A 542 -12.69 -18.16 14.20
CA TYR A 542 -13.61 -19.25 14.52
C TYR A 542 -13.04 -20.58 14.02
N ASP A 543 -12.79 -21.50 14.95
CA ASP A 543 -12.47 -22.90 14.61
C ASP A 543 -13.73 -23.59 14.06
N ALA A 544 -13.77 -23.79 12.74
CA ALA A 544 -14.89 -24.46 12.07
C ALA A 544 -14.76 -25.99 12.05
N HIS A 545 -13.60 -26.55 12.43
CA HIS A 545 -13.34 -28.00 12.45
C HIS A 545 -14.30 -28.77 13.36
N ARG A 546 -14.81 -28.12 14.41
CA ARG A 546 -15.60 -28.80 15.45
C ARG A 546 -17.11 -28.68 15.29
N SER A 547 -17.62 -27.90 14.33
CA SER A 547 -19.07 -27.63 14.23
C SER A 547 -19.63 -27.75 12.82
N ASN A 548 -19.97 -28.97 12.39
CA ASN A 548 -20.77 -29.22 11.19
C ASN A 548 -22.15 -28.52 11.20
N ALA A 549 -22.61 -28.04 12.36
CA ALA A 549 -23.96 -27.53 12.58
C ALA A 549 -24.13 -26.00 12.45
N ARG A 550 -23.05 -25.20 12.29
CA ARG A 550 -23.13 -23.73 12.36
C ARG A 550 -22.82 -23.01 11.05
N ARG A 551 -23.42 -23.45 9.93
CA ARG A 551 -23.18 -22.80 8.63
C ARG A 551 -23.59 -21.31 8.56
N GLN A 552 -24.36 -20.77 9.51
CA GLN A 552 -24.79 -19.35 9.53
C GLN A 552 -25.17 -18.80 10.92
N ALA A 553 -24.61 -19.32 12.04
CA ALA A 553 -24.85 -18.64 13.32
C ALA A 553 -24.32 -17.19 13.23
N ASP A 554 -25.07 -16.21 13.79
CA ASP A 554 -24.78 -14.78 13.63
C ASP A 554 -23.35 -14.47 14.08
N LEU A 555 -22.45 -14.33 13.12
CA LEU A 555 -21.07 -13.87 13.31
C LEU A 555 -21.04 -12.44 13.91
N ARG A 556 -22.19 -11.78 13.95
CA ARG A 556 -22.51 -10.49 14.56
C ARG A 556 -23.13 -10.64 15.97
N ASN A 557 -22.72 -11.66 16.73
CA ASN A 557 -23.19 -11.95 18.09
C ASN A 557 -22.61 -10.98 19.13
N TYR A 558 -22.94 -9.70 18.98
CA TYR A 558 -22.68 -8.67 19.97
C TYR A 558 -23.84 -7.66 20.03
N THR A 559 -23.95 -6.95 21.15
CA THR A 559 -24.93 -5.87 21.34
C THR A 559 -24.21 -4.62 21.84
N LEU A 560 -24.54 -3.48 21.24
CA LEU A 560 -23.98 -2.17 21.59
C LEU A 560 -24.93 -1.40 22.50
N ARG A 561 -24.37 -0.69 23.49
CA ARG A 561 -25.13 0.13 24.44
C ARG A 561 -24.43 1.44 24.76
N LEU A 562 -25.21 2.49 24.97
CA LEU A 562 -24.74 3.72 25.61
C LEU A 562 -25.16 3.70 27.08
N LYS A 563 -24.26 4.04 27.99
CA LYS A 563 -24.50 3.98 29.44
C LYS A 563 -24.20 5.32 30.12
N SER A 564 -25.03 5.67 31.10
CA SER A 564 -24.76 6.68 32.12
C SER A 564 -24.69 5.99 33.48
N GLY A 565 -23.48 5.67 33.96
CA GLY A 565 -23.28 4.78 35.09
C GLY A 565 -23.87 3.36 34.82
N PRO A 566 -24.84 2.88 35.62
CA PRO A 566 -25.53 1.60 35.37
C PRO A 566 -26.66 1.71 34.33
N ASN A 567 -27.17 2.91 34.09
CA ASN A 567 -28.39 3.14 33.31
C ASN A 567 -28.11 3.10 31.81
N LEU A 568 -29.00 2.46 31.06
CA LEU A 568 -29.01 2.51 29.59
C LEU A 568 -29.49 3.88 29.12
N ILE A 569 -28.82 4.45 28.12
CA ILE A 569 -29.21 5.66 27.42
C ILE A 569 -29.64 5.26 26.01
N GLY A 570 -30.93 5.44 25.70
CA GLY A 570 -31.49 5.09 24.40
C GLY A 570 -31.75 3.60 24.19
N ALA A 571 -31.67 3.15 22.94
CA ALA A 571 -31.88 1.78 22.49
C ALA A 571 -30.57 0.96 22.49
N GLU A 572 -30.71 -0.36 22.55
CA GLU A 572 -29.62 -1.29 22.26
C GLU A 572 -29.56 -1.55 20.75
N ILE A 573 -28.37 -1.78 20.21
CA ILE A 573 -28.19 -2.08 18.79
C ILE A 573 -27.51 -3.44 18.68
N ALA A 574 -28.25 -4.43 18.18
CA ALA A 574 -27.70 -5.75 17.90
C ALA A 574 -26.70 -5.66 16.75
N GLY A 575 -25.64 -6.46 16.81
CA GLY A 575 -24.64 -6.51 15.75
C GLY A 575 -25.25 -6.87 14.40
N ALA A 576 -26.33 -7.66 14.40
CA ALA A 576 -27.07 -8.01 13.20
C ALA A 576 -27.71 -6.81 12.48
N ASP A 577 -27.95 -5.72 13.20
CA ASP A 577 -28.54 -4.47 12.68
C ASP A 577 -27.47 -3.46 12.23
N VAL A 578 -26.18 -3.75 12.48
CA VAL A 578 -25.07 -2.90 12.04
C VAL A 578 -24.83 -3.08 10.55
N ALA A 579 -25.37 -2.16 9.75
CA ALA A 579 -25.36 -2.20 8.28
C ALA A 579 -23.96 -2.20 7.66
N SER A 580 -22.94 -1.72 8.37
CA SER A 580 -21.57 -1.65 7.86
C SER A 580 -20.89 -3.03 7.79
N LEU A 581 -21.47 -4.05 8.42
CA LEU A 581 -20.90 -5.40 8.51
C LEU A 581 -21.45 -6.33 7.44
N HIS A 582 -20.53 -6.88 6.66
CA HIS A 582 -20.76 -8.02 5.79
C HIS A 582 -19.83 -9.14 6.26
N HIS A 583 -20.38 -10.12 6.98
CA HIS A 583 -19.60 -11.28 7.41
C HIS A 583 -19.71 -12.38 6.39
N LYS A 584 -18.58 -12.92 5.95
CA LYS A 584 -18.58 -14.32 5.54
C LYS A 584 -17.46 -15.08 6.21
N ALA A 585 -17.74 -16.34 6.43
CA ALA A 585 -16.76 -17.31 6.85
C ALA A 585 -15.89 -17.72 5.66
N TYR A 586 -14.58 -17.87 5.85
CA TYR A 586 -13.69 -18.41 4.83
C TYR A 586 -12.89 -19.57 5.39
N PRO A 587 -12.85 -20.73 4.72
CA PRO A 587 -11.90 -21.78 5.04
C PRO A 587 -10.46 -21.28 4.79
N THR A 588 -9.62 -21.32 5.81
CA THR A 588 -8.17 -21.04 5.66
C THR A 588 -7.41 -22.33 5.41
N LYS A 589 -6.49 -22.30 4.44
CA LYS A 589 -5.60 -23.44 4.19
C LYS A 589 -4.46 -23.40 5.22
N ASP A 590 -4.15 -24.54 5.83
CA ASP A 590 -2.85 -24.71 6.47
C ASP A 590 -1.73 -24.73 5.40
N LEU A 591 -0.65 -24.01 5.68
CA LEU A 591 0.43 -23.74 4.73
C LEU A 591 1.25 -24.99 4.40
N ASP A 592 1.11 -26.07 5.19
CA ASP A 592 1.83 -27.34 5.04
C ASP A 592 1.37 -28.21 3.85
N GLY A 593 0.51 -27.67 2.99
CA GLY A 593 0.47 -28.05 1.59
C GLY A 593 -0.46 -29.20 1.22
N ASN A 594 -0.87 -30.06 2.15
CA ASN A 594 -1.57 -31.32 1.84
C ASN A 594 -3.01 -31.49 2.37
N THR A 595 -3.46 -30.65 3.30
CA THR A 595 -4.84 -30.68 3.81
C THR A 595 -5.49 -29.31 3.63
N CYS A 596 -6.69 -29.28 3.05
CA CYS A 596 -7.52 -28.08 3.07
C CYS A 596 -8.28 -28.14 4.40
N GLU A 597 -7.86 -27.35 5.37
CA GLU A 597 -8.53 -27.23 6.66
C GLU A 597 -9.66 -26.19 6.55
N GLU A 598 -10.77 -26.41 7.25
CA GLU A 598 -11.92 -25.49 7.27
C GLU A 598 -11.86 -24.65 8.54
N ASP A 599 -10.88 -23.76 8.66
CA ASP A 599 -10.87 -22.73 9.72
C ASP A 599 -11.62 -21.49 9.21
N THR A 600 -12.55 -20.92 9.97
CA THR A 600 -13.32 -19.73 9.57
C THR A 600 -12.73 -18.47 10.18
N VAL A 601 -12.31 -17.51 9.36
CA VAL A 601 -11.80 -16.23 9.86
C VAL A 601 -12.61 -15.06 9.30
N ILE A 602 -13.12 -14.20 10.18
CA ILE A 602 -13.54 -12.85 9.81
C ILE A 602 -12.30 -11.99 9.83
N VAL A 603 -11.93 -11.51 8.65
CA VAL A 603 -10.76 -10.69 8.48
C VAL A 603 -11.13 -9.24 8.80
N MET A 604 -10.34 -8.60 9.68
CA MET A 604 -10.46 -7.21 10.16
C MET A 604 -11.56 -6.36 9.50
N GLN A 605 -12.60 -6.02 10.26
CA GLN A 605 -13.72 -5.20 9.81
C GLN A 605 -13.91 -3.96 10.66
N THR A 606 -14.59 -2.95 10.12
CA THR A 606 -15.10 -1.81 10.90
C THR A 606 -16.61 -1.91 11.07
N ALA A 607 -17.04 -2.10 12.31
CA ALA A 607 -18.42 -1.85 12.70
C ALA A 607 -18.60 -0.35 12.89
N GLU A 608 -19.62 0.23 12.29
CA GLU A 608 -19.94 1.64 12.41
C GLU A 608 -21.43 1.83 12.59
N VAL A 609 -21.77 2.68 13.57
CA VAL A 609 -23.15 2.91 13.98
C VAL A 609 -23.37 4.42 14.14
N PRO A 610 -24.34 5.01 13.42
CA PRO A 610 -24.77 6.37 13.68
C PRO A 610 -25.28 6.50 15.12
N LEU A 611 -24.78 7.48 15.87
CA LEU A 611 -25.18 7.72 17.26
C LEU A 611 -26.69 8.01 17.38
N ALA A 612 -27.30 8.55 16.33
CA ALA A 612 -28.74 8.77 16.25
C ALA A 612 -29.55 7.47 16.30
N GLN A 613 -28.99 6.32 15.89
CA GLN A 613 -29.69 5.03 15.98
C GLN A 613 -29.90 4.56 17.43
N PHE A 614 -29.11 5.06 18.38
CA PHE A 614 -29.33 4.80 19.80
C PHE A 614 -30.49 5.64 20.35
N LEU A 615 -30.89 6.73 19.69
CA LEU A 615 -31.93 7.60 20.22
C LEU A 615 -33.29 7.16 19.66
N PRO A 616 -34.33 7.01 20.51
CA PRO A 616 -35.70 6.85 20.05
C PRO A 616 -36.10 7.98 19.09
N GLU A 617 -36.97 7.68 18.12
CA GLU A 617 -37.46 8.67 17.17
C GLU A 617 -38.05 9.89 17.90
N GLY A 618 -37.52 11.08 17.59
CA GLY A 618 -37.93 12.35 18.23
C GLY A 618 -37.17 12.74 19.51
N GLN A 619 -36.28 11.90 20.05
CA GLN A 619 -35.42 12.34 21.16
C GLN A 619 -34.29 13.27 20.69
N PRO A 620 -33.95 14.32 21.47
CA PRO A 620 -32.91 15.26 21.12
C PRO A 620 -31.51 14.66 21.31
N VAL A 621 -30.60 15.01 20.41
CA VAL A 621 -29.18 14.58 20.45
C VAL A 621 -28.48 15.00 21.75
N THR A 622 -29.00 16.00 22.47
CA THR A 622 -28.47 16.49 23.76
C THR A 622 -28.38 15.41 24.83
N ASP A 623 -29.19 14.35 24.76
CA ASP A 623 -29.17 13.26 25.73
C ASP A 623 -27.86 12.45 25.68
N LEU A 624 -27.11 12.53 24.58
CA LEU A 624 -25.78 11.94 24.47
C LEU A 624 -24.75 12.59 25.41
N ASN A 625 -25.01 13.78 25.97
CA ASN A 625 -24.15 14.39 27.00
C ASN A 625 -24.12 13.60 28.31
N GLN A 626 -25.11 12.74 28.55
CA GLN A 626 -25.19 11.94 29.78
C GLN A 626 -24.39 10.64 29.69
N VAL A 627 -23.91 10.28 28.49
CA VAL A 627 -23.23 9.02 28.25
C VAL A 627 -21.83 9.06 28.86
N THR A 628 -21.60 8.20 29.84
CA THR A 628 -20.31 8.01 30.53
C THR A 628 -19.51 6.84 29.97
N SER A 629 -20.15 5.91 29.25
CA SER A 629 -19.46 4.80 28.60
C SER A 629 -20.25 4.20 27.45
N ILE A 630 -19.53 3.60 26.49
CA ILE A 630 -20.09 2.73 25.44
C ILE A 630 -19.75 1.29 25.82
N GLU A 631 -20.73 0.39 25.76
CA GLU A 631 -20.51 -1.04 26.02
C GLU A 631 -20.69 -1.86 24.74
N ILE A 632 -19.81 -2.85 24.57
CA ILE A 632 -19.94 -3.92 23.57
C ILE A 632 -20.11 -5.22 24.35
N GLN A 633 -21.33 -5.75 24.40
CA GLN A 633 -21.60 -7.06 24.97
C GLN A 633 -21.48 -8.12 23.89
N LEU A 634 -20.46 -8.97 23.95
CA LEU A 634 -20.38 -10.17 23.12
C LEU A 634 -21.33 -11.23 23.68
N GLU A 635 -22.13 -11.86 22.81
CA GLU A 635 -23.22 -12.78 23.20
C GLU A 635 -22.82 -14.24 23.09
N GLY A 636 -23.04 -15.00 24.17
CA GLY A 636 -22.56 -16.37 24.32
C GLY A 636 -23.22 -17.28 23.31
N VAL A 637 -22.43 -18.12 22.63
CA VAL A 637 -23.00 -19.04 21.65
C VAL A 637 -23.13 -20.41 22.29
N ALA A 638 -24.34 -20.74 22.75
CA ALA A 638 -24.67 -22.03 23.35
C ALA A 638 -24.14 -23.20 22.49
N ASN A 639 -23.42 -24.14 23.10
CA ASN A 639 -22.81 -25.33 22.48
C ASN A 639 -21.55 -25.10 21.62
N ALA A 640 -20.79 -24.03 21.84
CA ALA A 640 -19.46 -23.89 21.24
C ALA A 640 -18.44 -24.74 22.02
N SER A 641 -18.04 -25.88 21.47
CA SER A 641 -16.82 -26.60 21.89
C SER A 641 -15.54 -26.03 21.24
N GLY A 642 -15.61 -24.80 20.73
CA GLY A 642 -14.60 -24.17 19.90
C GLY A 642 -14.18 -22.80 20.42
N ASP A 643 -12.90 -22.50 20.20
CA ASP A 643 -12.20 -21.28 20.60
C ASP A 643 -12.63 -20.11 19.70
N GLU A 644 -13.67 -19.38 20.09
CA GLU A 644 -13.97 -18.08 19.50
C GLU A 644 -13.00 -17.04 20.08
N THR A 645 -12.14 -16.48 19.23
CA THR A 645 -11.22 -15.41 19.62
C THR A 645 -11.58 -14.11 18.92
N TRP A 646 -11.79 -13.07 19.72
CA TRP A 646 -12.05 -11.72 19.26
C TRP A 646 -10.82 -10.85 19.48
N TYR A 647 -10.44 -10.08 18.47
CA TYR A 647 -9.35 -9.13 18.54
C TYR A 647 -9.92 -7.75 18.26
N PHE A 648 -9.90 -6.85 19.25
CA PHE A 648 -10.28 -5.45 19.04
C PHE A 648 -9.03 -4.61 18.83
N VAL A 649 -9.04 -3.83 17.75
CA VAL A 649 -7.87 -3.05 17.32
C VAL A 649 -7.98 -1.61 17.81
N ASP A 650 -9.10 -0.92 17.54
CA ASP A 650 -9.36 0.42 18.06
C ASP A 650 -10.85 0.79 18.09
N PHE A 651 -11.13 1.93 18.74
CA PHE A 651 -12.44 2.55 18.89
C PHE A 651 -12.35 4.02 18.47
N VAL A 652 -13.28 4.45 17.62
CA VAL A 652 -13.26 5.76 16.98
C VAL A 652 -14.62 6.43 17.14
N LEU A 653 -14.61 7.68 17.60
CA LEU A 653 -15.75 8.58 17.49
C LEU A 653 -15.48 9.55 16.34
N SER A 654 -16.45 9.67 15.43
CA SER A 654 -16.32 10.56 14.28
C SER A 654 -17.49 11.51 14.14
N LYS A 655 -17.15 12.76 13.78
CA LYS A 655 -18.11 13.73 13.28
C LYS A 655 -18.18 13.63 11.77
N ARG A 656 -19.32 13.17 11.27
CA ARG A 656 -19.70 13.21 9.87
C ARG A 656 -20.54 14.42 9.64
N VAL A 657 -20.00 15.34 8.87
CA VAL A 657 -20.82 16.34 8.22
C VAL A 657 -21.24 15.68 6.92
N ILE A 658 -22.43 15.07 6.90
CA ILE A 658 -23.08 14.79 5.62
C ILE A 658 -23.43 16.17 5.08
N ALA A 659 -22.49 16.81 4.38
CA ALA A 659 -22.82 17.95 3.56
C ALA A 659 -24.00 17.48 2.71
N ALA A 660 -25.14 18.18 2.79
CA ALA A 660 -26.29 17.88 1.95
C ALA A 660 -25.74 17.64 0.55
N ALA A 661 -25.98 16.44 0.00
CA ALA A 661 -25.42 16.05 -1.29
C ALA A 661 -25.64 17.23 -2.25
N PRO A 662 -24.61 17.70 -2.98
CA PRO A 662 -24.74 18.90 -3.79
C PRO A 662 -26.02 18.80 -4.60
N GLN A 663 -26.95 19.74 -4.40
CA GLN A 663 -28.26 19.70 -5.03
C GLN A 663 -28.04 19.59 -6.54
N GLY A 664 -28.32 18.41 -7.11
CA GLY A 664 -28.00 18.09 -8.51
C GLY A 664 -27.39 16.71 -8.74
N PHE A 665 -26.81 16.06 -7.73
CA PHE A 665 -26.44 14.65 -7.82
C PHE A 665 -27.62 13.77 -7.41
N ALA A 666 -28.46 13.43 -8.40
CA ALA A 666 -29.37 12.28 -8.25
C ALA A 666 -28.49 11.03 -8.08
N ILE A 667 -28.55 10.41 -6.90
CA ILE A 667 -28.00 9.07 -6.69
C ILE A 667 -28.86 8.14 -7.58
N PRO A 668 -28.27 7.42 -8.56
CA PRO A 668 -29.02 6.54 -9.45
C PRO A 668 -29.67 5.36 -8.71
#